data_AF-A0A8T5EHL6-F1
#
_entry.id   AF-A0A8T5EHL6-F1
#
_cell.length_a   1.000
_cell.length_b   1.000
_cell.length_c   1.000
_cell.angle_alpha   90.00
_cell.angle_beta   90.00
_cell.angle_gamma   90.00
#
_symmetry.space_group_name_H-M   'P 1'
#
loop_
_entity.id
_entity.type
_entity.pdbx_description
1 polymer ?
#
loop_
_entity_poly.entity_id
_entity_poly.type
_entity_poly.pdbx_seq_one_letter_code
_entity_poly.pdbx_strand_id
1 'polypeptide(L)'
;MKIPFINKAPTPNDDEKEITRLPVSQTPTVTSSAPSLKGISQEDISFKQSATIVDSSPIGKAYQKQIDTIGDYWPAQSLFHGTVIDVEWNTKGGSFATESSSPTDEDIDVAIGSNQEEALAALISSEHASRIGGSYSIEERHSLEEFLAGFTLNMLSELEDADGYYKFKQSIHREAFFSMSSGTIYDYVAEEISHSPLVSNRIGSTSKRKVVEQATKEQAVKGKARFNSIDTNFRSSEDDDRRPAKIIGYPAPRYYEAKDPVVIISNTQRSTRFGGDGKYREDGLLECRNVEPSFFGGGFDARWGLLYPESYSSDLNAHGGIPSVCKKVIWESEVIANEYSDNEGFRKNINAIIFSSSTFSSNFGFPSPIALNPWRQAWIPILLDYEFEYTPQNDNWKLGLADFEQINPSQVSTSAPIIISGRMPLASKTGRIIADQIQRFLDEEHELDETDDGVISDDVYLEISALIKAYRTRDMLSATLTGLDEELEKIHIDDPLRSGMMKITKMSVLDSYGQVKELDVTSPQMQSPTVGLSLETVADNSTILMKPRIPQGARLNLRLLANDDDGSEANSGSSKINLDDEDIPSAKSPICAFLLPDHIEWAMEVFDSQGTACGQLRVGERNWALNGIQKGKLVWDTAPGSDTPIGTLPNTGNLHADNFLNKLYEIGLIDEVERGSSYEYEDNLSSAGGEGVLSALLRAIDTTYWDMDPFGKGGSDHPAFYMGRPIAVVRAKLRLEIDESERTMSDALRKYSFDVKLGLLEKVGDGLLGYFVNDDYTKLHTIYPVVDDGTGGLVPGVTGSVLAQKCDLPEDNEHNSATCEKCIAYEEAVLDHQALDHPFLEFDPIVEIRPEEDVYLTLLINIQSSVHVTCGFLPQKEITLLREHWEDAVARIAPTFKVGPVLVDPSSIRMPIDNAKPNLIWKWANKPSTTEWTEMPIANSDDLAGLPTGKTKAYEGWIKLDIDESQDN
;
A
#
# COMPACT_ATOMS: atom_id res chain seq x y z
N MET A 1 20.75 4.69 -1.56
CA MET A 1 21.16 4.23 -2.92
C MET A 1 21.80 5.41 -3.66
N LYS A 2 22.95 5.26 -4.34
CA LYS A 2 23.56 6.37 -5.12
C LYS A 2 22.79 6.56 -6.43
N ILE A 3 22.33 7.77 -6.67
CA ILE A 3 21.65 8.23 -7.90
C ILE A 3 22.58 7.97 -9.12
N PRO A 4 22.15 7.27 -10.19
CA PRO A 4 23.00 6.96 -11.34
C PRO A 4 23.03 8.06 -12.42
N PHE A 5 22.39 9.20 -12.19
CA PHE A 5 22.50 10.36 -13.07
C PHE A 5 23.79 11.12 -12.73
N ILE A 6 24.83 10.94 -13.55
CA ILE A 6 25.79 11.96 -14.03
C ILE A 6 26.92 11.19 -14.74
N ASN A 7 26.86 11.15 -16.07
CA ASN A 7 28.06 10.95 -16.89
C ASN A 7 28.30 12.20 -17.75
N LYS A 8 29.52 12.74 -17.61
CA LYS A 8 30.02 14.00 -18.14
C LYS A 8 29.86 14.16 -19.65
N ALA A 9 29.28 15.28 -20.07
CA ALA A 9 29.47 15.85 -21.41
C ALA A 9 30.82 16.61 -21.51
N PRO A 10 31.43 16.73 -22.71
CA PRO A 10 32.83 17.09 -22.88
C PRO A 10 33.09 18.61 -22.80
N THR A 11 34.22 18.97 -22.21
CA THR A 11 34.74 20.35 -22.08
C THR A 11 35.12 20.98 -23.42
N PRO A 12 34.79 22.25 -23.69
CA PRO A 12 35.49 23.07 -24.65
C PRO A 12 36.58 23.94 -23.97
N ASN A 13 37.77 23.82 -24.55
CA ASN A 13 39.03 24.54 -24.38
C ASN A 13 39.07 25.88 -23.61
N ASP A 14 40.11 25.94 -22.78
CA ASP A 14 40.76 27.12 -22.21
C ASP A 14 41.07 28.21 -23.25
N ASP A 15 40.72 29.45 -22.92
CA ASP A 15 41.53 30.63 -23.23
C ASP A 15 41.31 31.67 -22.12
N GLU A 16 42.14 31.57 -21.09
CA GLU A 16 42.29 32.58 -20.04
C GLU A 16 42.84 33.89 -20.63
N LYS A 17 42.17 35.01 -20.33
CA LYS A 17 42.82 36.33 -20.26
C LYS A 17 42.45 37.03 -18.96
N GLU A 18 43.42 37.04 -18.04
CA GLU A 18 43.51 37.92 -16.88
C GLU A 18 43.30 39.39 -17.25
N ILE A 19 42.37 40.08 -16.59
CA ILE A 19 42.45 41.55 -16.37
C ILE A 19 41.98 41.90 -14.94
N THR A 20 42.97 42.08 -14.07
CA THR A 20 43.12 43.01 -12.93
C THR A 20 41.89 43.58 -12.18
N ARG A 21 41.87 43.33 -10.86
CA ARG A 21 41.10 44.04 -9.82
C ARG A 21 41.59 45.47 -9.60
N LEU A 22 40.64 46.42 -9.42
CA LEU A 22 40.57 47.60 -8.51
C LEU A 22 39.53 48.62 -9.08
N PRO A 23 38.92 49.54 -8.31
CA PRO A 23 38.36 49.49 -6.95
C PRO A 23 36.85 49.88 -6.90
N VAL A 24 36.23 49.64 -5.75
CA VAL A 24 34.85 50.05 -5.38
C VAL A 24 34.74 51.58 -5.31
N SER A 25 33.82 52.21 -6.08
CA SER A 25 33.17 53.47 -5.66
C SER A 25 31.90 53.84 -6.46
N GLN A 26 30.84 54.17 -5.72
CA GLN A 26 29.72 55.09 -6.00
C GLN A 26 28.48 54.58 -6.75
N THR A 27 27.53 54.09 -5.93
CA THR A 27 26.08 54.13 -6.12
C THR A 27 25.54 55.57 -6.01
N PRO A 28 24.53 55.97 -6.81
CA PRO A 28 23.65 57.07 -6.46
C PRO A 28 22.38 56.56 -5.78
N THR A 29 22.13 57.16 -4.63
CA THR A 29 21.00 56.98 -3.71
C THR A 29 19.74 57.63 -4.28
N VAL A 30 18.59 56.95 -4.24
CA VAL A 30 17.27 57.62 -4.20
C VAL A 30 16.43 56.99 -3.09
N THR A 31 16.02 57.88 -2.18
CA THR A 31 15.28 57.70 -0.94
C THR A 31 13.82 57.29 -1.18
N SER A 32 13.33 56.25 -0.51
CA SER A 32 11.89 56.01 -0.31
C SER A 32 11.54 56.13 1.17
N SER A 33 10.67 57.09 1.48
CA SER A 33 10.08 57.32 2.79
C SER A 33 8.71 56.65 2.84
N ALA A 34 8.56 55.59 3.64
CA ALA A 34 7.28 55.01 3.99
C ALA A 34 6.64 55.77 5.17
N PRO A 35 5.32 56.02 5.16
CA PRO A 35 4.55 56.22 6.37
C PRO A 35 3.67 55.02 6.69
N SER A 36 3.65 54.69 7.98
CA SER A 36 2.89 53.66 8.68
C SER A 36 1.36 53.84 8.57
N LEU A 37 0.63 52.75 8.30
CA LEU A 37 -0.81 52.64 8.54
C LEU A 37 -1.07 51.87 9.84
N LYS A 38 -1.75 52.52 10.78
CA LYS A 38 -2.27 51.94 12.02
C LYS A 38 -3.80 51.94 11.95
N GLY A 39 -4.37 50.76 12.20
CA GLY A 39 -5.71 50.57 12.75
C GLY A 39 -6.87 50.59 11.76
N ILE A 40 -7.49 49.44 11.54
CA ILE A 40 -8.94 49.17 11.63
C ILE A 40 -9.11 47.64 11.63
N SER A 41 -9.88 47.15 12.60
CA SER A 41 -10.20 45.74 12.88
C SER A 41 -11.22 45.17 11.90
N GLN A 42 -11.00 43.94 11.44
CA GLN A 42 -11.99 43.07 10.80
C GLN A 42 -12.69 42.24 11.88
N GLU A 43 -13.88 42.67 12.30
CA GLU A 43 -14.95 41.75 12.70
C GLU A 43 -16.01 41.78 11.58
N ASP A 44 -16.59 40.61 11.32
CA ASP A 44 -17.81 40.37 10.57
C ASP A 44 -17.77 40.43 9.03
N ILE A 45 -17.36 39.31 8.42
CA ILE A 45 -17.93 38.85 7.14
C ILE A 45 -18.70 37.55 7.41
N SER A 46 -19.98 37.68 7.77
CA SER A 46 -20.94 36.58 7.65
C SER A 46 -21.70 36.72 6.33
N PHE A 47 -21.48 35.80 5.41
CA PHE A 47 -22.30 35.62 4.21
C PHE A 47 -23.71 35.16 4.61
N LYS A 48 -24.75 35.89 4.20
CA LYS A 48 -26.10 35.34 4.03
C LYS A 48 -26.65 35.68 2.65
N GLN A 49 -26.83 34.63 1.86
CA GLN A 49 -27.67 34.60 0.67
C GLN A 49 -29.11 35.01 1.02
N SER A 50 -29.75 35.79 0.15
CA SER A 50 -31.12 35.50 -0.34
C SER A 50 -31.53 36.50 -1.42
N ALA A 51 -31.85 35.97 -2.60
CA ALA A 51 -32.67 36.64 -3.60
C ALA A 51 -34.11 36.78 -3.09
N THR A 52 -34.85 37.83 -3.47
CA THR A 52 -36.23 37.77 -4.01
C THR A 52 -36.65 39.13 -4.61
N ILE A 53 -37.55 39.03 -5.59
CA ILE A 53 -38.03 39.93 -6.64
C ILE A 53 -39.13 40.92 -6.15
N VAL A 54 -39.39 41.97 -6.96
CA VAL A 54 -40.61 42.84 -7.08
C VAL A 54 -40.77 43.91 -5.96
N ASP A 55 -41.02 45.21 -6.17
CA ASP A 55 -42.02 45.89 -7.00
C ASP A 55 -41.75 47.41 -7.13
N SER A 56 -42.45 47.97 -8.11
CA SER A 56 -42.62 49.33 -8.62
C SER A 56 -42.76 50.53 -7.65
N SER A 57 -42.04 51.63 -7.96
CA SER A 57 -42.60 52.99 -8.25
C SER A 57 -41.58 54.12 -8.02
N PRO A 58 -41.69 55.25 -8.76
CA PRO A 58 -40.63 56.25 -8.88
C PRO A 58 -40.81 57.42 -7.90
N ILE A 59 -39.67 58.01 -7.49
CA ILE A 59 -39.42 59.41 -7.08
C ILE A 59 -38.62 59.45 -5.77
N GLY A 60 -37.35 59.83 -5.92
CA GLY A 60 -36.45 60.13 -4.81
C GLY A 60 -34.99 59.78 -5.10
N LYS A 61 -34.41 60.28 -6.21
CA LYS A 61 -32.97 60.13 -6.48
C LYS A 61 -32.16 60.99 -5.49
N ALA A 62 -31.90 60.45 -4.31
CA ALA A 62 -30.76 60.85 -3.49
C ALA A 62 -29.51 60.21 -4.12
N TYR A 63 -28.51 61.04 -4.42
CA TYR A 63 -27.21 60.62 -4.93
C TYR A 63 -26.54 59.67 -3.93
N GLN A 64 -26.68 58.35 -4.13
CA GLN A 64 -25.66 57.43 -3.66
C GLN A 64 -24.47 57.59 -4.60
N LYS A 65 -23.48 58.35 -4.12
CA LYS A 65 -22.16 58.38 -4.72
C LYS A 65 -21.65 56.94 -4.66
N GLN A 66 -21.65 56.24 -5.80
CA GLN A 66 -20.93 54.98 -5.95
C GLN A 66 -19.51 55.26 -5.48
N ILE A 67 -19.15 54.66 -4.35
CA ILE A 67 -17.75 54.65 -3.92
C ILE A 67 -17.10 53.71 -4.92
N ASP A 68 -16.38 54.29 -5.88
CA ASP A 68 -15.54 53.54 -6.79
C ASP A 68 -14.39 53.00 -5.94
N THR A 69 -14.52 51.75 -5.50
CA THR A 69 -13.47 51.04 -4.74
C THR A 69 -12.31 50.62 -5.63
N ILE A 70 -12.41 50.89 -6.93
CA ILE A 70 -11.46 50.56 -7.97
C ILE A 70 -10.87 51.90 -8.41
N GLY A 71 -9.66 52.24 -7.94
CA GLY A 71 -9.03 53.52 -8.29
C GLY A 71 -8.85 53.67 -9.82
N ASP A 72 -8.63 54.91 -10.29
CA ASP A 72 -8.53 55.28 -11.72
C ASP A 72 -7.52 54.44 -12.56
N TYR A 73 -6.64 53.68 -11.91
CA TYR A 73 -5.61 52.85 -12.52
C TYR A 73 -5.99 51.37 -12.67
N TRP A 74 -7.17 50.95 -12.22
CA TRP A 74 -7.64 49.58 -12.39
C TRP A 74 -8.55 49.44 -13.62
N PRO A 75 -8.37 48.40 -14.44
CA PRO A 75 -9.16 48.20 -15.65
C PRO A 75 -10.62 47.91 -15.28
N ALA A 76 -11.52 48.84 -15.61
CA ALA A 76 -12.97 48.67 -15.42
C ALA A 76 -13.60 47.70 -16.43
N GLN A 77 -12.90 47.41 -17.54
CA GLN A 77 -13.31 46.51 -18.62
C GLN A 77 -12.08 45.85 -19.24
N SER A 78 -12.20 44.58 -19.61
CA SER A 78 -11.16 43.82 -20.31
C SER A 78 -11.62 43.47 -21.71
N LEU A 79 -10.76 43.67 -22.71
CA LEU A 79 -10.98 43.25 -24.09
C LEU A 79 -10.07 42.07 -24.41
N PHE A 80 -10.68 40.93 -24.77
CA PHE A 80 -9.96 39.76 -25.25
C PHE A 80 -10.04 39.71 -26.77
N HIS A 81 -8.90 39.65 -27.45
CA HIS A 81 -8.83 39.56 -28.91
C HIS A 81 -7.77 38.56 -29.34
N GLY A 82 -7.97 37.95 -30.51
CA GLY A 82 -7.01 37.11 -31.19
C GLY A 82 -7.24 37.20 -32.70
N THR A 83 -6.22 36.91 -33.48
CA THR A 83 -6.27 36.97 -34.95
C THR A 83 -5.65 35.70 -35.51
N VAL A 84 -6.40 35.05 -36.40
CA VAL A 84 -5.90 33.96 -37.22
C VAL A 84 -5.62 34.53 -38.61
N ILE A 85 -4.37 34.49 -39.04
CA ILE A 85 -3.91 35.04 -40.32
C ILE A 85 -3.66 33.91 -41.32
N ASP A 86 -3.67 34.19 -42.62
CA ASP A 86 -3.34 33.20 -43.67
C ASP A 86 -4.33 31.99 -43.74
N VAL A 87 -5.61 32.22 -43.40
CA VAL A 87 -6.66 31.19 -43.52
C VAL A 87 -6.98 30.93 -44.99
N GLU A 88 -6.56 29.79 -45.52
CA GLU A 88 -6.87 29.39 -46.89
C GLU A 88 -8.32 28.87 -47.00
N TRP A 89 -9.27 29.76 -47.28
CA TRP A 89 -10.67 29.38 -47.44
C TRP A 89 -10.99 28.92 -48.87
N ASN A 90 -10.79 27.63 -49.17
CA ASN A 90 -11.24 27.04 -50.42
C ASN A 90 -12.75 26.76 -50.39
N THR A 91 -13.53 27.67 -50.99
CA THR A 91 -15.01 27.66 -51.10
C THR A 91 -15.69 26.36 -51.59
N LYS A 92 -14.93 25.33 -51.97
CA LYS A 92 -15.44 24.05 -52.50
C LYS A 92 -15.32 22.86 -51.54
N GLY A 93 -14.78 23.04 -50.34
CA GLY A 93 -14.39 21.92 -49.48
C GLY A 93 -13.15 21.24 -50.04
N GLY A 94 -11.98 21.56 -49.49
CA GLY A 94 -10.70 21.00 -49.91
C GLY A 94 -10.26 19.79 -49.07
N SER A 95 -9.23 19.10 -49.53
CA SER A 95 -8.44 18.19 -48.68
C SER A 95 -7.82 18.95 -47.51
N PHE A 96 -7.49 18.26 -46.41
CA PHE A 96 -6.72 18.85 -45.31
C PHE A 96 -5.41 19.47 -45.83
N ALA A 97 -4.98 20.59 -45.23
CA ALA A 97 -3.73 21.26 -45.61
C ALA A 97 -2.54 20.29 -45.50
N THR A 98 -1.59 20.39 -46.44
CA THR A 98 -0.36 19.57 -46.43
C THR A 98 0.55 19.89 -45.25
N GLU A 99 0.44 21.09 -44.68
CA GLU A 99 1.10 21.50 -43.43
C GLU A 99 0.18 21.21 -42.23
N SER A 100 -0.14 19.94 -42.00
CA SER A 100 -0.88 19.50 -40.80
C SER A 100 0.02 19.59 -39.57
N SER A 101 -0.56 19.99 -38.43
CA SER A 101 0.10 19.90 -37.11
C SER A 101 0.03 18.49 -36.50
N SER A 102 -0.40 17.49 -37.28
CA SER A 102 -0.31 16.09 -36.88
C SER A 102 1.16 15.66 -36.74
N PRO A 103 1.51 14.91 -35.68
CA PRO A 103 2.86 14.39 -35.49
C PRO A 103 3.27 13.40 -36.59
N THR A 104 4.57 13.31 -36.84
CA THR A 104 5.21 12.28 -37.67
C THR A 104 5.35 10.98 -36.89
N ASP A 105 5.47 9.84 -37.58
CA ASP A 105 5.52 8.52 -36.91
C ASP A 105 6.77 8.36 -36.01
N GLU A 106 7.88 9.01 -36.39
CA GLU A 106 9.12 9.07 -35.59
C GLU A 106 8.98 9.85 -34.27
N ASP A 107 7.97 10.71 -34.15
CA ASP A 107 7.72 11.56 -32.97
C ASP A 107 6.73 10.92 -31.98
N ILE A 108 6.18 9.74 -32.30
CA ILE A 108 5.10 9.11 -31.54
C ILE A 108 5.63 7.90 -30.78
N ASP A 109 5.55 8.00 -29.45
CA ASP A 109 5.87 6.92 -28.53
C ASP A 109 4.57 6.33 -27.99
N VAL A 110 4.49 5.00 -27.93
CA VAL A 110 3.34 4.28 -27.40
C VAL A 110 3.79 3.33 -26.31
N ALA A 111 3.09 3.38 -25.17
CA ALA A 111 3.31 2.49 -24.06
C ALA A 111 1.98 1.93 -23.53
N ILE A 112 2.01 0.72 -22.99
CA ILE A 112 0.86 0.04 -22.39
C ILE A 112 1.24 -0.48 -21.02
N GLY A 113 0.38 -0.28 -20.04
CA GLY A 113 0.55 -0.78 -18.68
C GLY A 113 -0.77 -1.28 -18.10
N SER A 114 -0.70 -2.00 -16.97
CA SER A 114 -1.89 -2.44 -16.23
C SER A 114 -2.65 -1.26 -15.63
N ASN A 115 -1.93 -0.17 -15.37
CA ASN A 115 -2.42 1.13 -14.93
C ASN A 115 -1.66 2.26 -15.64
N GLN A 116 -2.01 3.50 -15.30
CA GLN A 116 -1.45 4.68 -15.95
C GLN A 116 0.00 4.95 -15.52
N GLU A 117 0.33 4.65 -14.28
CA GLU A 117 1.63 4.84 -13.65
C GLU A 117 2.70 3.95 -14.30
N GLU A 118 2.34 2.69 -14.55
CA GLU A 118 3.20 1.70 -15.17
C GLU A 118 3.35 1.94 -16.68
N ALA A 119 2.25 2.27 -17.37
CA ALA A 119 2.31 2.68 -18.78
C ALA A 119 3.23 3.89 -18.96
N LEU A 120 3.22 4.80 -18.00
CA LEU A 120 4.10 5.96 -17.98
C LEU A 120 5.55 5.57 -17.71
N ALA A 121 5.80 4.70 -16.73
CA ALA A 121 7.14 4.22 -16.40
C ALA A 121 7.79 3.56 -17.63
N ALA A 122 7.06 2.69 -18.33
CA ALA A 122 7.48 2.06 -19.58
C ALA A 122 7.75 3.07 -20.70
N LEU A 123 6.91 4.10 -20.82
CA LEU A 123 7.13 5.18 -21.79
C LEU A 123 8.43 5.93 -21.51
N ILE A 124 8.65 6.34 -20.26
CA ILE A 124 9.83 7.13 -19.86
C ILE A 124 11.11 6.31 -20.02
N SER A 125 11.10 5.03 -19.63
CA SER A 125 12.26 4.14 -19.76
C SER A 125 12.68 3.99 -21.24
N SER A 126 11.69 3.77 -22.12
CA SER A 126 11.85 3.65 -23.57
C SER A 126 12.45 4.91 -24.21
N GLU A 127 11.91 6.07 -23.86
CA GLU A 127 12.39 7.35 -24.37
C GLU A 127 13.79 7.68 -23.87
N HIS A 128 14.07 7.39 -22.60
CA HIS A 128 15.38 7.62 -22.02
C HIS A 128 16.44 6.76 -22.72
N ALA A 129 16.15 5.47 -22.95
CA ALA A 129 17.01 4.57 -23.71
C ALA A 129 17.33 5.13 -25.12
N SER A 130 16.30 5.62 -25.82
CA SER A 130 16.44 6.24 -27.14
C SER A 130 17.36 7.47 -27.11
N ARG A 131 17.25 8.33 -26.07
CA ARG A 131 18.09 9.54 -25.92
C ARG A 131 19.55 9.26 -25.63
N ILE A 132 19.86 8.24 -24.83
CA ILE A 132 21.24 7.86 -24.51
C ILE A 132 21.91 7.07 -25.65
N GLY A 133 21.17 6.73 -26.71
CA GLY A 133 21.67 5.98 -27.86
C GLY A 133 22.05 4.54 -27.52
N GLY A 134 21.45 3.97 -26.47
CA GLY A 134 21.75 2.64 -25.94
C GLY A 134 20.48 1.87 -25.57
N SER A 135 20.64 0.61 -25.18
CA SER A 135 19.59 -0.22 -24.60
C SER A 135 19.93 -0.52 -23.14
N TYR A 136 18.96 -0.44 -22.25
CA TYR A 136 19.12 -0.95 -20.89
C TYR A 136 19.28 -2.46 -20.87
N SER A 137 19.99 -2.99 -19.87
CA SER A 137 19.78 -4.40 -19.50
C SER A 137 18.35 -4.56 -18.96
N ILE A 138 17.84 -5.80 -18.97
CA ILE A 138 16.49 -6.10 -18.43
C ILE A 138 16.42 -5.66 -16.97
N GLU A 139 17.45 -5.95 -16.18
CA GLU A 139 17.51 -5.62 -14.75
C GLU A 139 17.57 -4.10 -14.51
N GLU A 140 18.34 -3.36 -15.31
CA GLU A 140 18.42 -1.89 -15.23
C GLU A 140 17.07 -1.24 -15.58
N ARG A 141 16.40 -1.74 -16.61
CA ARG A 141 15.07 -1.28 -17.02
C ARG A 141 14.04 -1.56 -15.93
N HIS A 142 14.01 -2.77 -15.39
CA HIS A 142 13.07 -3.16 -14.32
C HIS A 142 13.27 -2.28 -13.09
N SER A 143 14.52 -2.09 -12.67
CA SER A 143 14.84 -1.24 -11.52
C SER A 143 14.38 0.21 -11.73
N LEU A 144 14.54 0.75 -12.94
CA LEU A 144 14.09 2.09 -13.29
C LEU A 144 12.56 2.21 -13.28
N GLU A 145 11.87 1.26 -13.90
CA GLU A 145 10.40 1.26 -13.96
C GLU A 145 9.77 1.05 -12.58
N GLU A 146 10.34 0.16 -11.75
CA GLU A 146 9.91 -0.01 -10.36
C GLU A 146 10.09 1.26 -9.54
N PHE A 147 11.22 1.95 -9.70
CA PHE A 147 11.45 3.24 -9.04
C PHE A 147 10.43 4.30 -9.49
N LEU A 148 10.14 4.40 -10.79
CA LEU A 148 9.16 5.34 -11.34
C LEU A 148 7.74 5.02 -10.86
N ALA A 149 7.37 3.74 -10.80
CA ALA A 149 6.10 3.28 -10.21
C ALA A 149 6.04 3.61 -8.71
N GLY A 150 7.12 3.39 -7.96
CA GLY A 150 7.20 3.70 -6.52
C GLY A 150 7.09 5.19 -6.24
N PHE A 151 7.72 6.02 -7.08
CA PHE A 151 7.62 7.48 -7.02
C PHE A 151 6.20 7.96 -7.28
N THR A 152 5.55 7.46 -8.35
CA THR A 152 4.18 7.86 -8.70
C THR A 152 3.15 7.40 -7.66
N LEU A 153 3.40 6.29 -6.96
CA LEU A 153 2.60 5.78 -5.85
C LEU A 153 2.95 6.39 -4.49
N ASN A 154 3.94 7.28 -4.42
CA ASN A 154 4.43 7.89 -3.17
C ASN A 154 4.90 6.86 -2.11
N MET A 155 5.51 5.75 -2.54
CA MET A 155 5.98 4.67 -1.65
C MET A 155 7.51 4.57 -1.56
N LEU A 156 8.23 5.60 -2.03
CA LEU A 156 9.69 5.56 -2.09
C LEU A 156 10.34 5.52 -0.69
N SER A 157 9.75 6.19 0.30
CA SER A 157 10.18 6.13 1.70
C SER A 157 9.92 4.76 2.33
N GLU A 158 8.80 4.12 1.98
CA GLU A 158 8.42 2.80 2.50
C GLU A 158 9.30 1.69 1.93
N LEU A 159 9.90 1.86 0.75
CA LEU A 159 10.80 0.88 0.15
C LEU A 159 12.07 0.63 1.00
N GLU A 160 12.44 1.54 1.89
CA GLU A 160 13.58 1.39 2.81
C GLU A 160 13.23 0.58 4.08
N ASP A 161 11.94 0.34 4.36
CA ASP A 161 11.50 -0.51 5.47
C ASP A 161 11.94 -1.98 5.25
N ALA A 162 12.03 -2.76 6.33
CA ALA A 162 12.32 -4.19 6.25
C ALA A 162 11.36 -4.97 5.32
N ASP A 163 10.08 -4.57 5.29
CA ASP A 163 9.05 -5.13 4.39
C ASP A 163 8.72 -4.23 3.19
N GLY A 164 9.57 -3.23 2.90
CA GLY A 164 9.27 -2.18 1.93
C GLY A 164 9.00 -2.71 0.53
N TYR A 165 9.88 -3.61 0.05
CA TYR A 165 9.73 -4.24 -1.27
C TYR A 165 8.45 -5.09 -1.37
N TYR A 166 8.10 -5.80 -0.30
CA TYR A 166 6.87 -6.58 -0.22
C TYR A 166 5.63 -5.67 -0.33
N LYS A 167 5.57 -4.59 0.48
CA LYS A 167 4.48 -3.60 0.45
C LYS A 167 4.35 -2.97 -0.93
N PHE A 168 5.47 -2.70 -1.59
CA PHE A 168 5.51 -2.17 -2.94
C PHE A 168 4.88 -3.12 -3.97
N LYS A 169 5.30 -4.40 -3.99
CA LYS A 169 4.70 -5.42 -4.88
C LYS A 169 3.21 -5.60 -4.64
N GLN A 170 2.79 -5.63 -3.37
CA GLN A 170 1.38 -5.73 -3.00
C GLN A 170 0.57 -4.52 -3.48
N SER A 171 1.15 -3.32 -3.42
CA SER A 171 0.50 -2.09 -3.84
C SER A 171 0.37 -2.00 -5.36
N ILE A 172 1.41 -2.40 -6.11
CA ILE A 172 1.30 -2.56 -7.58
C ILE A 172 0.19 -3.55 -7.92
N HIS A 173 0.18 -4.71 -7.28
CA HIS A 173 -0.84 -5.71 -7.52
C HIS A 173 -2.25 -5.18 -7.20
N ARG A 174 -2.42 -4.49 -6.08
CA ARG A 174 -3.70 -3.87 -5.68
C ARG A 174 -4.17 -2.83 -6.70
N GLU A 175 -3.26 -2.06 -7.28
CA GLU A 175 -3.59 -1.08 -8.31
C GLU A 175 -4.03 -1.69 -9.64
N ALA A 176 -3.90 -3.00 -9.83
CA ALA A 176 -4.49 -3.71 -10.96
C ALA A 176 -6.02 -3.93 -10.82
N PHE A 177 -6.66 -3.44 -9.74
CA PHE A 177 -8.09 -3.66 -9.46
C PHE A 177 -8.87 -2.37 -9.18
N PHE A 178 -10.11 -2.29 -9.67
CA PHE A 178 -11.10 -1.33 -9.20
C PHE A 178 -11.71 -1.80 -7.88
N SER A 179 -12.03 -0.83 -7.02
CA SER A 179 -12.69 -1.10 -5.74
C SER A 179 -14.15 -0.67 -5.82
N MET A 180 -15.06 -1.64 -5.78
CA MET A 180 -16.50 -1.44 -5.89
C MET A 180 -17.17 -1.39 -4.52
N SER A 181 -18.14 -0.49 -4.34
CA SER A 181 -18.87 -0.39 -3.08
C SER A 181 -19.90 -1.51 -2.96
N SER A 182 -19.91 -2.21 -1.82
CA SER A 182 -20.93 -3.20 -1.46
C SER A 182 -22.07 -2.61 -0.62
N GLY A 183 -22.13 -1.28 -0.49
CA GLY A 183 -23.12 -0.57 0.32
C GLY A 183 -22.65 -0.26 1.75
N THR A 184 -23.59 -0.16 2.68
CA THR A 184 -23.35 0.24 4.08
C THR A 184 -24.02 -0.76 5.01
N ILE A 185 -23.26 -1.28 5.96
CA ILE A 185 -23.77 -2.10 7.07
C ILE A 185 -24.14 -1.13 8.20
N TYR A 186 -25.33 -1.33 8.76
CA TYR A 186 -25.79 -0.56 9.92
C TYR A 186 -25.76 -1.45 11.14
N ASP A 187 -25.07 -0.99 12.17
CA ASP A 187 -25.03 -1.64 13.47
C ASP A 187 -25.69 -0.76 14.54
N TYR A 188 -26.30 -1.42 15.51
CA TYR A 188 -27.08 -0.77 16.57
C TYR A 188 -26.26 -0.81 17.86
N VAL A 189 -25.58 0.30 18.15
CA VAL A 189 -24.75 0.39 19.35
C VAL A 189 -25.58 0.97 20.50
N ALA A 190 -25.63 0.24 21.62
CA ALA A 190 -26.18 0.75 22.86
C ALA A 190 -25.32 1.92 23.37
N GLU A 191 -25.94 3.00 23.82
CA GLU A 191 -25.22 4.19 24.28
C GLU A 191 -24.41 3.84 25.55
N GLU A 192 -23.08 3.96 25.50
CA GLU A 192 -22.21 3.67 26.66
C GLU A 192 -22.67 4.48 27.88
N ILE A 193 -22.77 3.81 29.03
CA ILE A 193 -22.97 4.48 30.31
C ILE A 193 -21.68 5.23 30.60
N SER A 194 -21.64 6.54 30.34
CA SER A 194 -20.53 7.39 30.74
C SER A 194 -20.39 7.34 32.26
N HIS A 195 -19.56 6.44 32.78
CA HIS A 195 -19.12 6.51 34.17
C HIS A 195 -18.21 7.74 34.24
N SER A 196 -18.72 8.80 34.87
CA SER A 196 -17.88 9.92 35.26
C SER A 196 -16.68 9.36 36.03
N PRO A 197 -15.43 9.67 35.66
CA PRO A 197 -14.30 9.13 36.38
C PRO A 197 -14.41 9.57 37.83
N LEU A 198 -14.45 8.61 38.76
CA LEU A 198 -14.30 8.88 40.17
C LEU A 198 -12.95 9.58 40.33
N VAL A 199 -13.00 10.88 40.59
CA VAL A 199 -11.84 11.71 40.92
C VAL A 199 -11.21 11.13 42.17
N SER A 200 -10.21 10.27 42.00
CA SER A 200 -9.28 9.94 43.07
C SER A 200 -8.40 11.18 43.26
N ASN A 201 -8.53 11.83 44.42
CA ASN A 201 -7.64 12.90 44.83
C ASN A 201 -6.24 12.32 45.07
N ARG A 202 -5.43 12.14 44.02
CA ARG A 202 -3.97 12.01 44.14
C ARG A 202 -3.38 13.42 44.21
N ILE A 203 -2.98 13.82 45.41
CA ILE A 203 -2.09 14.96 45.64
C ILE A 203 -0.69 14.54 45.19
N GLY A 204 -0.21 15.06 44.06
CA GLY A 204 1.13 14.75 43.54
C GLY A 204 1.61 15.81 42.53
N SER A 205 2.49 16.67 43.01
CA SER A 205 3.31 17.71 42.34
C SER A 205 3.22 17.90 40.82
N THR A 206 2.67 19.05 40.41
CA THR A 206 2.84 19.63 39.06
C THR A 206 4.14 20.44 38.97
N SER A 207 5.07 19.99 38.12
CA SER A 207 6.11 20.84 37.53
C SER A 207 5.58 21.49 36.25
N LYS A 208 5.72 22.81 36.21
CA LYS A 208 5.17 23.75 35.24
C LYS A 208 5.68 23.52 33.81
N ARG A 209 4.78 23.51 32.82
CA ARG A 209 5.02 24.14 31.51
C ARG A 209 3.76 24.90 31.06
N LYS A 210 4.00 26.15 30.66
CA LYS A 210 3.02 27.19 30.32
C LYS A 210 2.43 26.93 28.93
N VAL A 211 1.11 27.01 28.81
CA VAL A 211 0.47 27.56 27.61
C VAL A 211 -0.39 28.73 28.07
N VAL A 212 -0.12 29.88 27.45
CA VAL A 212 -0.77 31.16 27.69
C VAL A 212 -1.92 31.26 26.73
N GLU A 213 -3.15 31.34 27.21
CA GLU A 213 -4.26 31.87 26.42
C GLU A 213 -5.04 32.89 27.24
N GLN A 214 -5.12 34.09 26.67
CA GLN A 214 -5.68 35.28 27.27
C GLN A 214 -7.20 35.24 27.20
N ALA A 215 -7.83 35.15 28.37
CA ALA A 215 -9.21 35.53 28.55
C ALA A 215 -9.36 37.07 28.45
N THR A 216 -10.33 37.52 27.66
CA THR A 216 -10.93 38.86 27.79
C THR A 216 -12.29 38.75 28.48
N LYS A 217 -12.41 39.46 29.62
CA LYS A 217 -13.64 39.82 30.34
C LYS A 217 -14.40 40.87 29.51
N GLU A 218 -15.71 41.10 29.59
CA GLU A 218 -16.53 41.50 30.75
C GLU A 218 -17.95 41.80 30.19
N GLN A 219 -19.08 41.39 30.77
CA GLN A 219 -19.97 42.21 31.65
C GLN A 219 -21.20 41.34 32.01
N ALA A 220 -21.40 40.94 33.27
CA ALA A 220 -22.12 41.64 34.35
C ALA A 220 -23.67 41.63 34.22
N VAL A 221 -24.36 40.98 35.17
CA VAL A 221 -25.33 41.61 36.11
C VAL A 221 -25.96 40.61 37.10
N LYS A 222 -25.67 40.87 38.38
CA LYS A 222 -26.46 40.67 39.62
C LYS A 222 -26.97 39.28 40.00
N GLY A 223 -26.44 38.82 41.13
CA GLY A 223 -26.87 37.62 41.81
C GLY A 223 -28.09 37.77 42.71
N LYS A 224 -28.54 36.62 43.21
CA LYS A 224 -28.85 36.39 44.62
C LYS A 224 -29.04 34.89 44.82
N ALA A 225 -28.15 34.32 45.61
CA ALA A 225 -28.26 32.97 46.12
C ALA A 225 -29.59 32.80 46.90
N ARG A 226 -30.32 31.74 46.59
CA ARG A 226 -31.29 31.13 47.50
C ARG A 226 -30.98 29.64 47.56
N PHE A 227 -30.42 29.24 48.69
CA PHE A 227 -30.58 27.89 49.22
C PHE A 227 -32.08 27.60 49.37
N ASN A 228 -32.49 26.47 48.82
CA ASN A 228 -33.68 25.64 49.10
C ASN A 228 -33.63 24.53 48.05
N SER A 229 -33.95 23.28 48.29
CA SER A 229 -34.24 22.46 49.45
C SER A 229 -34.05 21.04 48.90
N ILE A 230 -33.59 20.11 49.72
CA ILE A 230 -33.53 18.69 49.36
C ILE A 230 -34.98 18.22 49.19
N ASP A 231 -35.47 18.22 47.96
CA ASP A 231 -36.71 17.56 47.60
C ASP A 231 -36.41 16.10 47.30
N THR A 232 -36.63 15.29 48.33
CA THR A 232 -36.87 13.86 48.22
C THR A 232 -38.12 13.63 47.38
N ASN A 233 -37.95 13.47 46.07
CA ASN A 233 -38.97 12.88 45.22
C ASN A 233 -38.46 11.52 44.74
N PHE A 234 -38.81 10.51 45.54
CA PHE A 234 -39.00 9.13 45.10
C PHE A 234 -40.09 9.17 44.00
N ARG A 235 -39.67 9.28 42.74
CA ARG A 235 -40.51 8.96 41.60
C ARG A 235 -40.28 7.49 41.28
N SER A 236 -41.36 6.72 41.36
CA SER A 236 -41.48 5.38 40.81
C SER A 236 -41.00 5.39 39.35
N SER A 237 -39.87 4.75 39.09
CA SER A 237 -39.37 4.48 37.74
C SER A 237 -40.12 3.27 37.16
N GLU A 238 -41.31 3.53 36.64
CA GLU A 238 -41.99 2.67 35.66
C GLU A 238 -42.24 3.51 34.38
N ASP A 239 -41.26 4.33 33.99
CA ASP A 239 -41.18 4.87 32.63
C ASP A 239 -40.04 4.13 31.91
N ASP A 240 -40.42 3.47 30.83
CA ASP A 240 -39.64 2.71 29.86
C ASP A 240 -38.45 3.53 29.34
N ASP A 241 -37.30 3.44 30.02
CA ASP A 241 -36.07 4.18 29.69
C ASP A 241 -35.30 3.50 28.54
N ARG A 242 -36.03 3.07 27.49
CA ARG A 242 -35.45 2.59 26.22
C ARG A 242 -34.85 3.77 25.48
N ARG A 243 -33.60 4.09 25.82
CA ARG A 243 -32.80 5.06 25.05
C ARG A 243 -32.68 4.57 23.62
N PRO A 244 -32.89 5.42 22.61
CA PRO A 244 -32.82 5.00 21.22
C PRO A 244 -31.38 4.53 20.90
N ALA A 245 -31.24 3.29 20.44
CA ALA A 245 -29.96 2.75 19.99
C ALA A 245 -29.31 3.67 18.95
N LYS A 246 -28.02 3.93 19.09
CA LYS A 246 -27.27 4.75 18.13
C LYS A 246 -26.97 3.88 16.92
N ILE A 247 -27.59 4.22 15.78
CA ILE A 247 -27.31 3.56 14.51
C ILE A 247 -25.98 4.10 13.98
N ILE A 248 -25.00 3.22 13.81
CA ILE A 248 -23.71 3.53 13.21
C ILE A 248 -23.64 2.80 11.87
N GLY A 249 -23.48 3.56 10.79
CA GLY A 249 -23.26 3.00 9.45
C GLY A 249 -21.78 2.92 9.14
N TYR A 250 -21.30 1.76 8.72
CA TYR A 250 -19.94 1.56 8.19
C TYR A 250 -20.00 0.95 6.79
N PRO A 251 -19.03 1.28 5.91
CA PRO A 251 -19.00 0.73 4.57
C PRO A 251 -18.88 -0.80 4.62
N ALA A 252 -19.70 -1.48 3.81
CA ALA A 252 -19.59 -2.92 3.64
C ALA A 252 -18.26 -3.30 2.98
N PRO A 253 -17.75 -4.53 3.21
CA PRO A 253 -16.56 -5.05 2.54
C PRO A 253 -16.68 -4.93 1.02
N ARG A 254 -15.69 -4.32 0.38
CA ARG A 254 -15.74 -3.99 -1.04
C ARG A 254 -15.55 -5.22 -1.94
N TYR A 255 -16.11 -5.15 -3.15
CA TYR A 255 -15.76 -6.05 -4.25
C TYR A 255 -14.60 -5.46 -5.04
N TYR A 256 -13.88 -6.32 -5.74
CA TYR A 256 -12.77 -5.96 -6.62
C TYR A 256 -12.97 -6.55 -8.00
N GLU A 257 -12.72 -5.74 -9.02
CA GLU A 257 -12.78 -6.11 -10.43
C GLU A 257 -11.45 -5.74 -11.09
N ALA A 258 -10.95 -6.56 -12.01
CA ALA A 258 -9.68 -6.27 -12.66
C ALA A 258 -9.77 -5.02 -13.54
N LYS A 259 -8.75 -4.18 -13.51
CA LYS A 259 -8.67 -3.03 -14.41
C LYS A 259 -8.35 -3.49 -15.83
N ASP A 260 -8.83 -2.72 -16.79
CA ASP A 260 -8.42 -2.84 -18.18
C ASP A 260 -7.08 -2.14 -18.42
N PRO A 261 -6.22 -2.67 -19.31
CA PRO A 261 -4.95 -2.05 -19.64
C PRO A 261 -5.13 -0.60 -20.12
N VAL A 262 -4.11 0.22 -19.83
CA VAL A 262 -4.07 1.64 -20.21
C VAL A 262 -3.02 1.83 -21.30
N VAL A 263 -3.42 2.47 -22.39
CA VAL A 263 -2.52 2.92 -23.45
C VAL A 263 -2.16 4.38 -23.20
N ILE A 264 -0.87 4.69 -23.23
CA ILE A 264 -0.36 6.06 -23.29
C ILE A 264 0.28 6.30 -24.65
N ILE A 265 -0.12 7.38 -25.29
CA ILE A 265 0.45 7.89 -26.53
C ILE A 265 1.07 9.23 -26.20
N SER A 266 2.35 9.35 -26.50
CA SER A 266 3.13 10.55 -26.24
C SER A 266 3.69 11.05 -27.55
N ASN A 267 3.77 12.36 -27.70
CA ASN A 267 4.56 12.96 -28.76
C ASN A 267 5.30 14.19 -28.25
N THR A 268 6.30 14.63 -29.02
CA THR A 268 7.07 15.85 -28.74
C THR A 268 6.35 17.11 -29.21
N GLN A 269 5.26 16.98 -29.99
CA GLN A 269 4.53 18.07 -30.61
C GLN A 269 3.26 18.46 -29.84
N ARG A 270 3.30 19.60 -29.17
CA ARG A 270 2.14 20.09 -28.42
C ARG A 270 0.88 20.25 -29.29
N SER A 271 -0.21 19.57 -28.93
CA SER A 271 -1.52 19.81 -29.55
C SER A 271 -1.98 21.26 -29.36
N THR A 272 -2.60 21.81 -30.40
CA THR A 272 -3.32 23.10 -30.37
C THR A 272 -4.45 23.17 -29.33
N ARG A 273 -4.83 22.02 -28.73
CA ARG A 273 -5.83 21.88 -27.66
C ARG A 273 -5.53 22.75 -26.44
N PHE A 274 -4.25 22.93 -26.10
CA PHE A 274 -3.82 23.66 -24.90
C PHE A 274 -3.57 25.14 -25.22
N GLY A 275 -4.63 25.86 -25.56
CA GLY A 275 -4.63 27.30 -25.81
C GLY A 275 -4.59 28.19 -24.57
N GLY A 276 -3.98 27.77 -23.46
CA GLY A 276 -3.86 28.61 -22.27
C GLY A 276 -2.76 28.16 -21.32
N ASP A 277 -1.65 28.90 -21.21
CA ASP A 277 -0.64 28.63 -20.17
C ASP A 277 0.46 29.70 -19.97
N GLY A 278 0.40 30.87 -20.61
CA GLY A 278 1.47 31.85 -20.43
C GLY A 278 2.85 31.38 -20.90
N LYS A 279 2.94 30.57 -21.98
CA LYS A 279 4.16 30.16 -22.73
C LYS A 279 5.33 31.15 -22.72
N TYR A 280 5.00 32.44 -22.73
CA TYR A 280 5.92 33.55 -22.86
C TYR A 280 6.32 34.21 -21.53
N ARG A 281 5.84 33.73 -20.39
CA ARG A 281 6.13 34.24 -19.05
C ARG A 281 6.41 33.10 -18.08
N GLU A 282 7.28 33.35 -17.11
CA GLU A 282 7.62 32.38 -16.05
C GLU A 282 6.46 32.15 -15.07
N ASP A 283 5.52 33.11 -14.93
CA ASP A 283 4.37 33.03 -14.03
C ASP A 283 3.14 32.32 -14.63
N GLY A 284 3.19 31.91 -15.90
CA GLY A 284 2.08 31.24 -16.58
C GLY A 284 0.85 32.12 -16.84
N LEU A 285 0.95 33.44 -16.61
CA LEU A 285 -0.15 34.39 -16.85
C LEU A 285 -0.10 34.95 -18.28
N LEU A 286 -1.26 35.38 -18.80
CA LEU A 286 -1.33 36.06 -20.10
C LEU A 286 -0.89 37.52 -19.95
N GLU A 287 0.00 37.95 -20.83
CA GLU A 287 0.44 39.35 -20.87
C GLU A 287 -0.70 40.25 -21.38
N CYS A 288 -1.16 41.17 -20.53
CA CYS A 288 -2.16 42.17 -20.87
C CYS A 288 -1.46 43.42 -21.40
N ARG A 289 -1.80 43.85 -22.61
CA ARG A 289 -1.35 45.13 -23.18
C ARG A 289 -2.45 46.19 -23.11
N ASN A 290 -2.05 47.46 -23.14
CA ASN A 290 -2.99 48.55 -23.40
C ASN A 290 -3.49 48.47 -24.84
N VAL A 291 -4.66 49.07 -25.11
CA VAL A 291 -5.35 49.04 -26.41
C VAL A 291 -4.66 49.93 -27.47
N GLU A 292 -3.43 50.38 -27.22
CA GLU A 292 -2.65 51.15 -28.18
C GLU A 292 -1.92 50.22 -29.16
N PRO A 293 -1.84 50.58 -30.47
CA PRO A 293 -1.15 49.78 -31.46
C PRO A 293 0.36 49.69 -31.17
N SER A 294 0.92 48.53 -31.39
CA SER A 294 2.30 48.14 -31.09
C SER A 294 3.36 48.77 -32.01
N PHE A 295 2.95 49.20 -33.20
CA PHE A 295 3.85 49.56 -34.30
C PHE A 295 4.67 50.86 -34.10
N PHE A 296 4.56 51.54 -32.96
CA PHE A 296 5.20 52.84 -32.74
C PHE A 296 6.61 52.79 -32.11
N GLY A 297 7.12 51.61 -31.72
CA GLY A 297 8.24 51.54 -30.76
C GLY A 297 9.58 50.96 -31.22
N GLY A 298 9.68 50.19 -32.30
CA GLY A 298 10.92 49.42 -32.55
C GLY A 298 11.22 49.13 -34.00
N GLY A 299 12.13 49.91 -34.60
CA GLY A 299 13.01 49.48 -35.71
C GLY A 299 12.38 49.12 -37.06
N PHE A 300 11.06 48.96 -37.18
CA PHE A 300 10.35 48.85 -38.45
C PHE A 300 10.26 50.25 -39.06
N ASP A 301 11.33 50.57 -39.80
CA ASP A 301 11.66 51.85 -40.42
C ASP A 301 10.47 52.57 -41.07
N ALA A 302 10.53 53.90 -41.09
CA ALA A 302 9.56 54.87 -41.59
C ALA A 302 9.26 54.77 -43.11
N ARG A 303 9.52 53.62 -43.73
CA ARG A 303 9.21 53.28 -45.12
C ARG A 303 7.79 52.75 -45.34
N TRP A 304 7.09 52.35 -44.28
CA TRP A 304 5.79 51.67 -44.39
C TRP A 304 4.57 52.58 -44.33
N GLY A 305 4.73 53.91 -44.21
CA GLY A 305 3.66 54.89 -44.47
C GLY A 305 2.29 54.53 -43.89
N LEU A 306 2.24 53.91 -42.70
CA LEU A 306 0.98 53.46 -42.10
C LEU A 306 0.18 54.69 -41.70
N LEU A 307 -0.84 54.98 -42.50
CA LEU A 307 -1.85 55.99 -42.24
C LEU A 307 -2.42 55.79 -40.83
N TYR A 308 -2.55 56.87 -40.07
CA TYR A 308 -3.17 56.86 -38.75
C TYR A 308 -4.51 56.10 -38.80
N PRO A 309 -4.90 55.38 -37.73
CA PRO A 309 -6.16 54.63 -37.68
C PRO A 309 -7.40 55.51 -37.99
N GLU A 310 -7.30 56.83 -37.83
CA GLU A 310 -8.36 57.80 -38.16
C GLU A 310 -8.61 57.98 -39.67
N SER A 311 -7.63 57.63 -40.53
CA SER A 311 -7.72 57.71 -41.99
C SER A 311 -8.04 56.37 -42.68
N TYR A 312 -8.13 55.29 -41.91
CA TYR A 312 -8.32 53.94 -42.42
C TYR A 312 -9.80 53.54 -42.31
N SER A 313 -10.54 53.58 -43.43
CA SER A 313 -11.94 53.13 -43.46
C SER A 313 -12.02 51.65 -43.79
N SER A 314 -11.88 50.77 -42.79
CA SER A 314 -12.27 49.38 -43.00
C SER A 314 -13.79 49.30 -43.17
N ASP A 315 -14.27 48.49 -44.13
CA ASP A 315 -15.70 48.20 -44.33
C ASP A 315 -16.36 47.60 -43.07
N LEU A 316 -15.56 47.07 -42.15
CA LEU A 316 -15.97 46.63 -40.81
C LEU A 316 -16.54 47.75 -39.93
N ASN A 317 -16.11 49.01 -40.13
CA ASN A 317 -16.69 50.17 -39.43
C ASN A 317 -18.15 50.46 -39.84
N ALA A 318 -18.66 49.83 -40.90
CA ALA A 318 -20.04 50.01 -41.36
C ALA A 318 -21.09 49.28 -40.48
N HIS A 319 -20.67 48.27 -39.72
CA HIS A 319 -21.53 47.59 -38.75
C HIS A 319 -21.43 48.31 -37.41
N GLY A 320 -22.29 49.30 -37.17
CA GLY A 320 -22.26 50.24 -36.03
C GLY A 320 -22.35 49.68 -34.60
N GLY A 321 -21.96 48.42 -34.36
CA GLY A 321 -21.90 47.75 -33.06
C GLY A 321 -20.49 47.58 -32.47
N ILE A 322 -19.43 48.04 -33.14
CA ILE A 322 -18.04 47.88 -32.64
C ILE A 322 -17.67 49.05 -31.71
N PRO A 323 -17.29 48.79 -30.43
CA PRO A 323 -16.81 49.82 -29.52
C PRO A 323 -15.61 50.59 -30.10
N SER A 324 -15.55 51.91 -29.87
CA SER A 324 -14.46 52.76 -30.40
C SER A 324 -13.06 52.28 -29.98
N VAL A 325 -12.97 51.70 -28.78
CA VAL A 325 -11.74 51.12 -28.22
C VAL A 325 -11.24 49.92 -29.05
N CYS A 326 -12.13 49.13 -29.67
CA CYS A 326 -11.75 47.98 -30.49
C CYS A 326 -11.21 48.37 -31.88
N LYS A 327 -11.47 49.60 -32.36
CA LYS A 327 -11.08 50.03 -33.72
C LYS A 327 -9.57 49.98 -33.95
N LYS A 328 -8.78 50.34 -32.93
CA LYS A 328 -7.31 50.32 -32.98
C LYS A 328 -6.76 48.90 -33.12
N VAL A 329 -7.35 47.97 -32.38
CA VAL A 329 -6.98 46.53 -32.41
C VAL A 329 -7.36 45.90 -33.74
N ILE A 330 -8.55 46.20 -34.27
CA ILE A 330 -9.00 45.67 -35.57
C ILE A 330 -8.09 46.16 -36.70
N TRP A 331 -7.75 47.46 -36.70
CA TRP A 331 -6.83 48.02 -37.67
C TRP A 331 -5.46 47.33 -37.62
N GLU A 332 -4.92 47.13 -36.43
CA GLU A 332 -3.65 46.44 -36.22
C GLU A 332 -3.68 44.99 -36.75
N SER A 333 -4.73 44.23 -36.44
CA SER A 333 -4.93 42.87 -36.97
C SER A 333 -5.00 42.84 -38.50
N GLU A 334 -5.62 43.84 -39.13
CA GLU A 334 -5.74 43.94 -40.58
C GLU A 334 -4.38 44.24 -41.24
N VAL A 335 -3.62 45.18 -40.68
CA VAL A 335 -2.26 45.49 -41.16
C VAL A 335 -1.36 44.27 -41.05
N ILE A 336 -1.40 43.57 -39.91
CA ILE A 336 -0.63 42.33 -39.71
C ILE A 336 -1.03 41.27 -40.72
N ALA A 337 -2.33 41.06 -40.96
CA ALA A 337 -2.81 40.07 -41.92
C ALA A 337 -2.34 40.37 -43.35
N ASN A 338 -2.46 41.63 -43.80
CA ASN A 338 -2.04 42.04 -45.15
C ASN A 338 -0.52 41.91 -45.35
N GLU A 339 0.28 42.44 -44.41
CA GLU A 339 1.75 42.34 -44.49
C GLU A 339 2.23 40.90 -44.36
N TYR A 340 1.55 40.05 -43.58
CA TYR A 340 1.90 38.64 -43.47
C TYR A 340 1.74 37.89 -44.80
N SER A 341 0.72 38.23 -45.59
CA SER A 341 0.49 37.62 -46.91
C SER A 341 1.41 38.18 -48.01
N ASP A 342 1.67 39.49 -48.01
CA ASP A 342 2.36 40.16 -49.13
C ASP A 342 3.90 40.25 -48.97
N ASN A 343 4.42 40.14 -47.75
CA ASN A 343 5.82 40.45 -47.43
C ASN A 343 6.55 39.27 -46.75
N GLU A 344 7.38 38.58 -47.54
CA GLU A 344 8.14 37.40 -47.08
C GLU A 344 9.07 37.68 -45.89
N GLY A 345 9.70 38.86 -45.85
CA GLY A 345 10.58 39.26 -44.75
C GLY A 345 9.82 39.53 -43.45
N PHE A 346 8.65 40.16 -43.56
CA PHE A 346 7.73 40.37 -42.43
C PHE A 346 7.21 39.02 -41.92
N ARG A 347 6.72 38.16 -42.83
CA ARG A 347 6.26 36.80 -42.52
C ARG A 347 7.32 35.98 -41.79
N LYS A 348 8.58 36.01 -42.24
CA LYS A 348 9.70 35.30 -41.59
C LYS A 348 9.96 35.81 -40.16
N ASN A 349 9.94 37.12 -39.95
CA ASN A 349 10.14 37.72 -38.63
C ASN A 349 8.98 37.41 -37.67
N ILE A 350 7.74 37.53 -38.14
CA ILE A 350 6.55 37.18 -37.36
C ILE A 350 6.55 35.70 -36.99
N ASN A 351 6.86 34.81 -37.94
CA ASN A 351 6.98 33.38 -37.66
C ASN A 351 8.11 33.07 -36.67
N ALA A 352 9.25 33.77 -36.76
CA ALA A 352 10.32 33.61 -35.77
C ALA A 352 9.86 33.99 -34.34
N ILE A 353 9.00 35.00 -34.20
CA ILE A 353 8.44 35.44 -32.91
C ILE A 353 7.37 34.45 -32.40
N ILE A 354 6.47 33.99 -33.28
CA ILE A 354 5.38 33.07 -32.92
C ILE A 354 5.93 31.69 -32.53
N PHE A 355 6.92 31.20 -33.29
CA PHE A 355 7.50 29.88 -33.10
C PHE A 355 8.76 29.86 -32.23
N SER A 356 9.21 30.98 -31.66
CA SER A 356 10.34 30.96 -30.70
C SER A 356 9.98 30.21 -29.41
N SER A 357 10.94 29.47 -28.88
CA SER A 357 10.86 28.76 -27.59
C SER A 357 11.19 29.65 -26.36
N SER A 358 11.58 30.91 -26.59
CA SER A 358 11.99 31.86 -25.54
C SER A 358 10.83 32.69 -24.98
N THR A 359 11.04 33.23 -23.77
CA THR A 359 10.20 34.24 -23.11
C THR A 359 9.96 35.42 -24.05
N PHE A 360 8.71 35.83 -24.25
CA PHE A 360 8.38 37.03 -25.03
C PHE A 360 8.18 38.18 -24.05
N SER A 361 8.80 39.31 -24.36
CA SER A 361 8.66 40.55 -23.58
C SER A 361 7.92 41.57 -24.43
N SER A 362 6.78 42.06 -23.93
CA SER A 362 6.02 43.15 -24.56
C SER A 362 6.74 44.52 -24.56
N ASN A 363 8.04 44.59 -24.27
CA ASN A 363 8.81 45.85 -24.30
C ASN A 363 8.72 46.59 -25.65
N PHE A 364 8.25 45.95 -26.72
CA PHE A 364 8.00 46.53 -28.04
C PHE A 364 6.52 46.71 -28.41
N GLY A 365 5.62 46.57 -27.44
CA GLY A 365 4.18 46.74 -27.60
C GLY A 365 3.48 45.62 -28.36
N PHE A 366 4.18 44.71 -29.05
CA PHE A 366 3.60 43.63 -29.87
C PHE A 366 2.53 42.83 -29.10
N PRO A 367 1.44 42.39 -29.76
CA PRO A 367 0.50 41.47 -29.14
C PRO A 367 1.24 40.20 -28.74
N SER A 368 0.80 39.60 -27.63
CA SER A 368 1.28 38.27 -27.24
C SER A 368 1.21 37.35 -28.46
N PRO A 369 2.22 36.51 -28.72
CA PRO A 369 2.15 35.61 -29.87
C PRO A 369 0.99 34.60 -29.77
N ILE A 370 0.34 34.47 -28.61
CA ILE A 370 -0.94 33.75 -28.46
C ILE A 370 -2.08 34.43 -29.22
N ALA A 371 -2.06 35.77 -29.32
CA ALA A 371 -3.07 36.57 -30.00
C ALA A 371 -2.88 36.66 -31.52
N LEU A 372 -1.75 36.19 -32.06
CA LEU A 372 -1.48 36.11 -33.50
C LEU A 372 -1.10 34.68 -33.86
N ASN A 373 -1.97 33.96 -34.55
CA ASN A 373 -1.68 32.60 -35.02
C ASN A 373 -1.82 32.53 -36.54
N PRO A 374 -0.78 32.13 -37.30
CA PRO A 374 -0.98 31.72 -38.67
C PRO A 374 -1.89 30.49 -38.68
N TRP A 375 -2.82 30.46 -39.62
CA TRP A 375 -3.70 29.34 -39.80
C TRP A 375 -2.88 28.10 -40.12
N ARG A 376 -3.10 27.07 -39.33
CA ARG A 376 -2.63 25.72 -39.58
C ARG A 376 -3.78 24.80 -39.31
N GLN A 377 -3.81 23.67 -40.02
CA GLN A 377 -4.79 22.66 -39.72
C GLN A 377 -4.51 22.12 -38.32
N ALA A 378 -5.41 22.43 -37.38
CA ALA A 378 -5.28 22.08 -35.98
C ALA A 378 -5.38 20.56 -35.79
N TRP A 379 -4.52 20.02 -34.92
CA TRP A 379 -4.53 18.62 -34.51
C TRP A 379 -4.94 18.53 -33.04
N ILE A 380 -6.11 17.92 -32.78
CA ILE A 380 -6.74 17.83 -31.44
C ILE A 380 -7.24 16.39 -31.21
N PRO A 381 -6.37 15.46 -30.79
CA PRO A 381 -6.68 14.03 -30.61
C PRO A 381 -7.79 13.73 -29.61
N ILE A 382 -8.96 13.24 -30.03
CA ILE A 382 -10.10 12.97 -29.14
C ILE A 382 -10.38 11.48 -28.94
N LEU A 383 -10.08 10.65 -29.93
CA LEU A 383 -10.48 9.25 -29.95
C LEU A 383 -9.32 8.38 -30.43
N LEU A 384 -9.22 7.19 -29.85
CA LEU A 384 -8.33 6.11 -30.25
C LEU A 384 -9.17 4.96 -30.78
N ASP A 385 -8.97 4.61 -32.04
CA ASP A 385 -9.42 3.35 -32.62
C ASP A 385 -8.29 2.33 -32.49
N TYR A 386 -8.61 1.13 -32.02
CA TYR A 386 -7.63 0.07 -31.81
C TYR A 386 -8.12 -1.28 -32.36
N GLU A 387 -7.16 -2.12 -32.69
CA GLU A 387 -7.34 -3.53 -33.03
C GLU A 387 -6.22 -4.35 -32.37
N PHE A 388 -6.62 -5.40 -31.66
CA PHE A 388 -5.74 -6.34 -30.99
C PHE A 388 -6.01 -7.77 -31.45
N GLU A 389 -4.95 -8.55 -31.53
CA GLU A 389 -4.99 -10.01 -31.62
C GLU A 389 -4.82 -10.60 -30.22
N TYR A 390 -5.88 -11.22 -29.70
CA TYR A 390 -5.91 -11.87 -28.38
C TYR A 390 -5.84 -13.39 -28.53
N THR A 391 -4.98 -14.03 -27.76
CA THR A 391 -4.85 -15.49 -27.71
C THR A 391 -5.02 -15.95 -26.26
N PRO A 392 -6.12 -16.66 -25.93
CA PRO A 392 -6.36 -17.12 -24.57
C PRO A 392 -5.34 -18.19 -24.16
N GLN A 393 -4.93 -18.16 -22.90
CA GLN A 393 -3.98 -19.10 -22.31
C GLN A 393 -4.24 -19.22 -20.81
N ASN A 394 -5.00 -20.25 -20.42
CA ASN A 394 -5.37 -20.50 -19.03
C ASN A 394 -4.37 -21.42 -18.31
N ASP A 395 -3.64 -22.23 -19.08
CA ASP A 395 -2.56 -23.07 -18.59
C ASP A 395 -1.23 -22.34 -18.82
N ASN A 396 -0.32 -22.34 -17.83
CA ASN A 396 1.03 -21.71 -17.81
C ASN A 396 1.22 -20.61 -16.73
N TRP A 397 0.44 -20.64 -15.66
CA TRP A 397 0.51 -19.65 -14.58
C TRP A 397 0.84 -20.31 -13.25
N LYS A 398 1.71 -19.68 -12.46
CA LYS A 398 1.95 -20.01 -11.06
C LYS A 398 1.76 -18.77 -10.21
N LEU A 399 1.15 -18.92 -9.04
CA LEU A 399 1.06 -17.84 -8.07
C LEU A 399 2.46 -17.55 -7.50
N GLY A 400 2.98 -16.35 -7.76
CA GLY A 400 4.19 -15.82 -7.13
C GLY A 400 3.88 -15.21 -5.76
N LEU A 401 4.75 -14.30 -5.29
CA LEU A 401 4.59 -13.61 -4.00
C LEU A 401 3.23 -12.91 -3.85
N ALA A 402 2.91 -12.06 -4.84
CA ALA A 402 1.71 -11.21 -4.83
C ALA A 402 0.78 -11.48 -6.02
N ASP A 403 1.33 -11.90 -7.16
CA ASP A 403 0.61 -12.03 -8.42
C ASP A 403 1.14 -13.22 -9.24
N PHE A 404 0.46 -13.53 -10.36
CA PHE A 404 0.84 -14.62 -11.24
C PHE A 404 2.11 -14.32 -12.05
N GLU A 405 2.90 -15.38 -12.24
CA GLU A 405 4.08 -15.46 -13.09
C GLU A 405 3.93 -16.60 -14.10
N GLN A 406 4.57 -16.48 -15.26
CA GLN A 406 4.54 -17.53 -16.27
C GLN A 406 5.48 -18.69 -15.88
N ILE A 407 4.99 -19.92 -15.97
CA ILE A 407 5.80 -21.12 -15.68
C ILE A 407 6.85 -21.32 -16.79
N ASN A 408 6.41 -21.29 -18.05
CA ASN A 408 7.20 -21.50 -19.25
C ASN A 408 6.97 -20.36 -20.24
N PRO A 409 7.85 -19.33 -20.28
CA PRO A 409 7.69 -18.19 -21.18
C PRO A 409 7.69 -18.56 -22.68
N SER A 410 8.32 -19.69 -23.03
CA SER A 410 8.41 -20.19 -24.40
C SER A 410 7.19 -21.01 -24.86
N GLN A 411 6.22 -21.27 -23.97
CA GLN A 411 5.05 -22.07 -24.30
C GLN A 411 4.09 -21.28 -25.18
N VAL A 412 3.88 -21.77 -26.40
CA VAL A 412 2.92 -21.19 -27.36
C VAL A 412 1.52 -21.74 -27.06
N SER A 413 0.53 -20.85 -26.95
CA SER A 413 -0.88 -21.24 -26.78
C SER A 413 -1.36 -22.05 -27.99
N THR A 414 -2.20 -23.05 -27.74
CA THR A 414 -2.82 -23.88 -28.77
C THR A 414 -4.14 -23.29 -29.29
N SER A 415 -4.66 -22.25 -28.64
CA SER A 415 -5.89 -21.58 -28.98
C SER A 415 -5.74 -20.71 -30.22
N ALA A 416 -6.81 -20.59 -31.01
CA ALA A 416 -6.82 -19.72 -32.18
C ALA A 416 -6.89 -18.24 -31.74
N PRO A 417 -6.14 -17.33 -32.39
CA PRO A 417 -6.20 -15.91 -32.09
C PRO A 417 -7.55 -15.29 -32.47
N ILE A 418 -7.98 -14.32 -31.68
CA ILE A 418 -9.24 -13.59 -31.79
C ILE A 418 -8.93 -12.11 -32.02
N ILE A 419 -9.65 -11.48 -32.96
CA ILE A 419 -9.50 -10.04 -33.22
C ILE A 419 -10.50 -9.27 -32.37
N ILE A 420 -10.00 -8.33 -31.58
CA ILE A 420 -10.78 -7.41 -30.76
C ILE A 420 -10.56 -6.00 -31.28
N SER A 421 -11.62 -5.26 -31.52
CA SER A 421 -11.53 -3.88 -31.99
C SER A 421 -12.46 -2.98 -31.19
N GLY A 422 -12.05 -1.74 -30.98
CA GLY A 422 -12.84 -0.79 -30.20
C GLY A 422 -12.41 0.65 -30.41
N ARG A 423 -13.13 1.55 -29.75
CA ARG A 423 -12.92 3.00 -29.80
C ARG A 423 -12.97 3.58 -28.40
N MET A 424 -11.91 4.27 -27.98
CA MET A 424 -11.83 4.91 -26.65
C MET A 424 -11.63 6.42 -26.75
N PRO A 425 -12.20 7.20 -25.82
CA PRO A 425 -11.86 8.60 -25.66
C PRO A 425 -10.42 8.75 -25.15
N LEU A 426 -9.71 9.75 -25.67
CA LEU A 426 -8.36 10.11 -25.23
C LEU A 426 -8.42 11.22 -24.18
N ALA A 427 -7.83 10.97 -23.02
CA ALA A 427 -7.63 11.94 -21.96
C ALA A 427 -6.23 12.57 -22.08
N SER A 428 -6.11 13.88 -21.83
CA SER A 428 -4.86 14.62 -22.08
C SER A 428 -4.30 15.31 -20.82
N LYS A 429 -4.58 14.76 -19.62
CA LYS A 429 -4.16 15.36 -18.34
C LYS A 429 -2.91 14.73 -17.74
N THR A 430 -2.43 13.62 -18.30
CA THR A 430 -1.32 12.81 -17.76
C THR A 430 -0.06 13.64 -17.51
N GLY A 431 0.40 14.40 -18.51
CA GLY A 431 1.60 15.24 -18.37
C GLY A 431 1.49 16.29 -17.26
N ARG A 432 0.28 16.82 -17.01
CA ARG A 432 0.05 17.78 -15.93
C ARG A 432 0.06 17.12 -14.56
N ILE A 433 -0.52 15.93 -14.43
CA ILE A 433 -0.54 15.18 -13.16
C ILE A 433 0.88 14.88 -12.70
N ILE A 434 1.74 14.40 -13.62
CA ILE A 434 3.15 14.10 -13.34
C ILE A 434 3.90 15.38 -12.94
N ALA A 435 3.72 16.45 -13.71
CA ALA A 435 4.37 17.72 -13.40
C ALA A 435 3.96 18.27 -12.03
N ASP A 436 2.69 18.10 -11.64
CA ASP A 436 2.20 18.52 -10.33
C ASP A 436 2.70 17.59 -9.20
N GLN A 437 2.93 16.30 -9.45
CA GLN A 437 3.59 15.39 -8.50
C GLN A 437 5.07 15.73 -8.30
N ILE A 438 5.81 15.96 -9.38
CA ILE A 438 7.22 16.38 -9.30
C ILE A 438 7.32 17.73 -8.57
N GLN A 439 6.38 18.64 -8.80
CA GLN A 439 6.34 19.91 -8.06
C GLN A 439 6.15 19.68 -6.56
N ARG A 440 5.22 18.81 -6.15
CA ARG A 440 5.03 18.49 -4.72
C ARG A 440 6.29 17.91 -4.08
N PHE A 441 6.97 17.02 -4.79
CA PHE A 441 8.24 16.45 -4.32
C PHE A 441 9.30 17.54 -4.11
N LEU A 442 9.43 18.49 -5.05
CA LEU A 442 10.34 19.63 -4.88
C LEU A 442 9.91 20.57 -3.74
N ASP A 443 8.60 20.75 -3.54
CA ASP A 443 8.08 21.56 -2.44
C ASP A 443 8.41 20.90 -1.08
N GLU A 444 8.27 19.57 -0.98
CA GLU A 444 8.61 18.78 0.22
C GLU A 444 10.13 18.79 0.50
N GLU A 445 10.98 18.62 -0.52
CA GLU A 445 12.44 18.77 -0.37
C GLU A 445 12.82 20.19 0.07
N HIS A 446 12.15 21.21 -0.46
CA HIS A 446 12.38 22.59 -0.04
C HIS A 446 12.02 22.82 1.43
N GLU A 447 10.95 22.19 1.93
CA GLU A 447 10.60 22.22 3.36
C GLU A 447 11.67 21.50 4.22
N LEU A 448 12.27 20.41 3.72
CA LEU A 448 13.37 19.71 4.39
C LEU A 448 14.69 20.51 4.38
N ASP A 449 14.96 21.29 3.34
CA ASP A 449 16.09 22.22 3.28
C ASP A 449 16.01 23.27 4.40
N GLU A 450 14.80 23.69 4.81
CA GLU A 450 14.63 24.62 5.93
C GLU A 450 15.11 24.02 7.26
N THR A 451 15.12 22.68 7.40
CA THR A 451 15.62 21.96 8.58
C THR A 451 17.01 21.34 8.40
N ASP A 452 17.70 21.60 7.27
CA ASP A 452 19.01 21.01 6.91
C ASP A 452 18.95 19.48 6.71
N ASP A 453 17.76 18.94 6.41
CA ASP A 453 17.51 17.52 6.16
C ASP A 453 17.31 17.20 4.66
N GLY A 454 17.31 18.21 3.79
CA GLY A 454 17.18 18.05 2.34
C GLY A 454 18.37 17.33 1.70
N VAL A 455 18.10 16.55 0.65
CA VAL A 455 19.09 15.62 0.05
C VAL A 455 19.55 16.08 -1.34
N ILE A 456 18.76 16.93 -1.99
CA ILE A 456 18.98 17.36 -3.38
C ILE A 456 19.83 18.64 -3.45
N SER A 457 20.76 18.72 -4.41
CA SER A 457 21.53 19.94 -4.66
C SER A 457 20.79 20.94 -5.56
N ASP A 458 21.12 22.23 -5.45
CA ASP A 458 20.58 23.31 -6.31
C ASP A 458 20.64 22.99 -7.82
N ASP A 459 21.72 22.36 -8.28
CA ASP A 459 21.90 21.98 -9.68
C ASP A 459 20.85 20.93 -10.11
N VAL A 460 20.63 19.92 -9.27
CA VAL A 460 19.63 18.87 -9.52
C VAL A 460 18.21 19.43 -9.42
N TYR A 461 17.97 20.36 -8.49
CA TYR A 461 16.69 21.07 -8.38
C TYR A 461 16.33 21.79 -9.70
N LEU A 462 17.30 22.46 -10.34
CA LEU A 462 17.10 23.11 -11.64
C LEU A 462 16.82 22.10 -12.77
N GLU A 463 17.48 20.96 -12.77
CA GLU A 463 17.23 19.87 -13.73
C GLU A 463 15.81 19.30 -13.58
N ILE A 464 15.37 19.01 -12.36
CA ILE A 464 14.02 18.50 -12.07
C ILE A 464 12.97 19.56 -12.41
N SER A 465 13.23 20.84 -12.12
CA SER A 465 12.36 21.95 -12.51
C SER A 465 12.19 22.06 -14.03
N ALA A 466 13.22 21.76 -14.81
CA ALA A 466 13.13 21.70 -16.26
C ALA A 466 12.23 20.54 -16.74
N LEU A 467 12.21 19.40 -16.04
CA LEU A 467 11.31 18.28 -16.32
C LEU A 467 9.83 18.67 -16.13
N ILE A 468 9.50 19.42 -15.07
CA ILE A 468 8.13 19.94 -14.84
C ILE A 468 7.65 20.73 -16.07
N LYS A 469 8.50 21.64 -16.58
CA LYS A 469 8.17 22.43 -17.78
C LYS A 469 8.02 21.54 -19.02
N ALA A 470 8.86 20.53 -19.18
CA ALA A 470 8.76 19.58 -20.28
C ALA A 470 7.42 18.83 -20.25
N TYR A 471 7.08 18.18 -19.13
CA TYR A 471 5.83 17.40 -19.00
C TYR A 471 4.55 18.26 -19.08
N ARG A 472 4.58 19.52 -18.65
CA ARG A 472 3.44 20.45 -18.83
C ARG A 472 3.18 20.82 -20.29
N THR A 473 4.22 20.84 -21.11
CA THR A 473 4.11 21.24 -22.53
C THR A 473 3.93 20.08 -23.49
N ARG A 474 4.21 18.85 -23.03
CA ARG A 474 4.11 17.63 -23.81
C ARG A 474 2.66 17.18 -23.97
N ASP A 475 2.32 16.68 -25.15
CA ASP A 475 1.01 16.04 -25.36
C ASP A 475 1.12 14.56 -24.97
N MET A 476 0.56 14.25 -23.80
CA MET A 476 0.48 12.89 -23.27
C MET A 476 -0.99 12.50 -23.19
N LEU A 477 -1.37 11.58 -24.07
CA LEU A 477 -2.73 11.10 -24.23
C LEU A 477 -2.83 9.73 -23.59
N SER A 478 -3.85 9.50 -22.77
CA SER A 478 -4.15 8.20 -22.20
C SER A 478 -5.53 7.71 -22.61
N ALA A 479 -5.66 6.41 -22.82
CA ALA A 479 -6.92 5.73 -23.03
C ALA A 479 -6.91 4.41 -22.24
N THR A 480 -7.87 4.25 -21.34
CA THR A 480 -8.17 2.95 -20.71
C THR A 480 -9.00 2.14 -21.68
N LEU A 481 -8.60 0.88 -21.94
CA LEU A 481 -9.28 -0.03 -22.88
C LEU A 481 -10.58 -0.59 -22.28
N THR A 482 -11.46 0.30 -21.86
CA THR A 482 -12.65 0.01 -21.06
C THR A 482 -13.60 -0.92 -21.81
N GLY A 483 -14.06 -1.98 -21.16
CA GLY A 483 -15.00 -2.94 -21.74
C GLY A 483 -14.34 -4.04 -22.54
N LEU A 484 -13.02 -4.22 -22.40
CA LEU A 484 -12.29 -5.35 -22.98
C LEU A 484 -12.89 -6.68 -22.53
N ASP A 485 -13.25 -6.79 -21.25
CA ASP A 485 -13.80 -8.02 -20.67
C ASP A 485 -15.18 -8.36 -21.24
N GLU A 486 -16.01 -7.35 -21.51
CA GLU A 486 -17.31 -7.54 -22.17
C GLU A 486 -17.17 -8.03 -23.60
N GLU A 487 -16.15 -7.57 -24.33
CA GLU A 487 -15.88 -8.04 -25.70
C GLU A 487 -15.30 -9.46 -25.70
N LEU A 488 -14.42 -9.77 -24.75
CA LEU A 488 -13.86 -11.11 -24.58
C LEU A 488 -14.94 -12.14 -24.26
N GLU A 489 -15.85 -11.82 -23.33
CA GLU A 489 -16.93 -12.72 -22.92
C GLU A 489 -17.92 -13.00 -24.07
N LYS A 490 -18.26 -11.99 -24.88
CA LYS A 490 -19.13 -12.17 -26.07
C LYS A 490 -18.58 -13.21 -27.05
N ILE A 491 -17.25 -13.31 -27.14
CA ILE A 491 -16.56 -14.18 -28.09
C ILE A 491 -16.20 -15.53 -27.43
N HIS A 492 -16.01 -15.54 -26.11
CA HIS A 492 -15.46 -16.67 -25.36
C HIS A 492 -16.25 -16.99 -24.08
N ILE A 493 -17.51 -17.39 -24.26
CA ILE A 493 -18.50 -17.63 -23.18
C ILE A 493 -18.08 -18.72 -22.17
N ASP A 494 -17.20 -19.65 -22.56
CA ASP A 494 -16.90 -20.85 -21.77
C ASP A 494 -15.65 -20.74 -20.88
N ASP A 495 -14.88 -19.64 -20.95
CA ASP A 495 -13.69 -19.47 -20.11
C ASP A 495 -14.03 -18.78 -18.78
N PRO A 496 -13.61 -19.36 -17.63
CA PRO A 496 -13.93 -18.81 -16.31
C PRO A 496 -13.10 -17.56 -15.97
N LEU A 497 -11.97 -17.36 -16.64
CA LEU A 497 -10.98 -16.32 -16.33
C LEU A 497 -10.55 -15.58 -17.59
N ARG A 498 -10.16 -14.32 -17.42
CA ARG A 498 -9.39 -13.57 -18.40
C ARG A 498 -7.91 -13.92 -18.22
N SER A 499 -7.33 -14.67 -19.16
CA SER A 499 -5.89 -14.93 -19.22
C SER A 499 -5.42 -15.22 -20.64
N GLY A 500 -4.24 -14.69 -21.00
CA GLY A 500 -3.72 -14.87 -22.34
C GLY A 500 -2.62 -13.91 -22.73
N MET A 501 -2.45 -13.77 -24.03
CA MET A 501 -1.54 -12.82 -24.65
C MET A 501 -2.32 -11.93 -25.62
N MET A 502 -1.96 -10.66 -25.68
CA MET A 502 -2.57 -9.70 -26.59
C MET A 502 -1.49 -8.96 -27.38
N LYS A 503 -1.70 -8.78 -28.68
CA LYS A 503 -0.78 -8.07 -29.56
C LYS A 503 -1.51 -6.98 -30.32
N ILE A 504 -0.93 -5.80 -30.39
CA ILE A 504 -1.47 -4.70 -31.18
C ILE A 504 -1.31 -5.03 -32.67
N THR A 505 -2.40 -4.99 -33.44
CA THR A 505 -2.37 -5.11 -34.90
C THR A 505 -2.55 -3.75 -35.58
N LYS A 506 -3.45 -2.90 -35.05
CA LYS A 506 -3.71 -1.57 -35.60
C LYS A 506 -4.05 -0.56 -34.51
N MET A 507 -3.55 0.66 -34.64
CA MET A 507 -4.03 1.82 -33.86
C MET A 507 -4.24 3.02 -34.78
N SER A 508 -5.23 3.85 -34.48
CA SER A 508 -5.50 5.07 -35.22
C SER A 508 -6.06 6.14 -34.30
N VAL A 509 -5.48 7.34 -34.36
CA VAL A 509 -5.91 8.49 -33.58
C VAL A 509 -6.81 9.37 -34.44
N LEU A 510 -8.00 9.68 -33.95
CA LEU A 510 -8.95 10.58 -34.59
C LEU A 510 -9.00 11.91 -33.82
N ASP A 511 -8.92 13.01 -34.56
CA ASP A 511 -9.00 14.35 -33.99
C ASP A 511 -10.42 14.96 -34.06
N SER A 512 -10.60 16.12 -33.42
CA SER A 512 -11.89 16.83 -33.40
C SER A 512 -12.35 17.39 -34.76
N TYR A 513 -11.47 17.43 -35.76
CA TYR A 513 -11.74 17.91 -37.12
C TYR A 513 -11.94 16.76 -38.12
N GLY A 514 -11.89 15.50 -37.67
CA GLY A 514 -12.06 14.30 -38.49
C GLY A 514 -10.79 13.85 -39.22
N GLN A 515 -9.62 14.39 -38.87
CA GLN A 515 -8.33 13.87 -39.33
C GLN A 515 -8.05 12.55 -38.62
N VAL A 516 -7.59 11.55 -39.39
CA VAL A 516 -7.19 10.23 -38.89
C VAL A 516 -5.69 10.09 -39.07
N LYS A 517 -4.99 9.80 -37.98
CA LYS A 517 -3.58 9.41 -37.97
C LYS A 517 -3.51 7.92 -37.70
N GLU A 518 -3.28 7.12 -38.74
CA GLU A 518 -2.99 5.70 -38.57
C GLU A 518 -1.57 5.56 -37.99
N LEU A 519 -1.44 4.78 -36.93
CA LEU A 519 -0.16 4.45 -36.33
C LEU A 519 0.26 3.11 -36.91
N ASP A 520 1.31 3.09 -37.73
CA ASP A 520 1.86 1.84 -38.25
C ASP A 520 2.77 1.21 -37.19
N VAL A 521 2.14 0.45 -36.30
CA VAL A 521 2.78 -0.25 -35.19
C VAL A 521 3.76 -1.34 -35.68
N THR A 522 3.74 -1.66 -36.97
CA THR A 522 4.66 -2.63 -37.59
C THR A 522 5.78 -1.97 -38.41
N SER A 523 5.74 -0.65 -38.57
CA SER A 523 6.74 0.09 -39.32
C SER A 523 8.06 0.17 -38.56
N PRO A 524 9.21 -0.08 -39.20
CA PRO A 524 10.52 0.13 -38.59
C PRO A 524 10.85 1.62 -38.33
N GLN A 525 9.99 2.56 -38.76
CA GLN A 525 10.15 4.00 -38.53
C GLN A 525 9.48 4.46 -37.23
N MET A 526 8.57 3.67 -36.66
CA MET A 526 7.95 3.92 -35.38
C MET A 526 8.66 3.11 -34.29
N GLN A 527 8.86 3.68 -33.12
CA GLN A 527 9.37 2.92 -31.98
C GLN A 527 8.31 1.88 -31.59
N SER A 528 8.73 0.61 -31.45
CA SER A 528 7.81 -0.47 -31.06
C SER A 528 7.09 -0.11 -29.75
N PRO A 529 5.80 -0.44 -29.59
CA PRO A 529 5.09 -0.22 -28.36
C PRO A 529 5.83 -0.86 -27.20
N THR A 530 6.00 -0.09 -26.13
CA THR A 530 6.57 -0.58 -24.88
C THR A 530 5.48 -1.08 -23.96
N VAL A 531 5.78 -2.15 -23.24
CA VAL A 531 4.85 -2.80 -22.33
C VAL A 531 5.43 -2.71 -20.93
N GLY A 532 4.60 -2.33 -19.96
CA GLY A 532 4.99 -2.23 -18.56
C GLY A 532 5.26 -3.58 -17.93
N LEU A 533 6.10 -3.59 -16.88
CA LEU A 533 6.63 -4.78 -16.21
C LEU A 533 5.61 -5.88 -15.89
N SER A 534 4.45 -5.52 -15.35
CA SER A 534 3.40 -6.46 -14.98
C SER A 534 2.70 -7.10 -16.17
N LEU A 535 2.79 -6.48 -17.36
CA LEU A 535 2.21 -6.98 -18.61
C LEU A 535 3.29 -7.46 -19.58
N GLU A 536 4.57 -7.42 -19.24
CA GLU A 536 5.62 -7.80 -20.18
C GLU A 536 5.79 -9.31 -20.27
N THR A 537 6.37 -9.76 -21.39
CA THR A 537 6.84 -11.14 -21.52
C THR A 537 8.35 -11.16 -21.30
N VAL A 538 8.91 -12.31 -20.90
CA VAL A 538 10.36 -12.48 -20.72
C VAL A 538 11.16 -12.15 -22.00
N ALA A 539 10.53 -12.24 -23.18
CA ALA A 539 11.14 -11.94 -24.46
C ALA A 539 11.03 -10.45 -24.88
N ASP A 540 10.31 -9.61 -24.13
CA ASP A 540 10.07 -8.18 -24.40
C ASP A 540 9.77 -7.87 -25.88
N ASN A 541 8.82 -8.63 -26.45
CA ASN A 541 8.51 -8.60 -27.89
C ASN A 541 7.27 -7.76 -28.22
N SER A 542 6.96 -6.75 -27.39
CA SER A 542 5.75 -5.91 -27.46
C SER A 542 4.42 -6.69 -27.38
N THR A 543 4.45 -7.94 -26.90
CA THR A 543 3.24 -8.70 -26.57
C THR A 543 2.83 -8.37 -25.13
N ILE A 544 1.54 -8.12 -24.95
CA ILE A 544 0.92 -7.78 -23.68
C ILE A 544 0.47 -9.08 -23.01
N LEU A 545 1.03 -9.37 -21.86
CA LEU A 545 0.73 -10.50 -21.02
C LEU A 545 -0.50 -10.20 -20.16
N MET A 546 -1.60 -10.91 -20.41
CA MET A 546 -2.83 -10.79 -19.64
C MET A 546 -2.86 -11.88 -18.57
N LYS A 547 -2.48 -11.50 -17.34
CA LYS A 547 -2.50 -12.41 -16.18
C LYS A 547 -3.91 -12.91 -15.86
N PRO A 548 -4.07 -14.09 -15.25
CA PRO A 548 -5.37 -14.63 -14.85
C PRO A 548 -6.12 -13.67 -13.91
N ARG A 549 -7.33 -13.28 -14.33
CA ARG A 549 -8.23 -12.39 -13.58
C ARG A 549 -9.68 -12.85 -13.70
N ILE A 550 -10.46 -12.60 -12.64
CA ILE A 550 -11.90 -12.79 -12.65
C ILE A 550 -12.53 -11.61 -13.40
N PRO A 551 -13.32 -11.84 -14.48
CA PRO A 551 -13.87 -10.79 -15.35
C PRO A 551 -15.08 -10.05 -14.76
N GLN A 552 -15.32 -10.18 -13.46
CA GLN A 552 -16.43 -9.58 -12.74
C GLN A 552 -16.04 -9.29 -11.29
N GLY A 553 -16.82 -8.43 -10.62
CA GLY A 553 -16.59 -8.08 -9.22
C GLY A 553 -16.58 -9.32 -8.32
N ALA A 554 -15.51 -9.47 -7.53
CA ALA A 554 -15.36 -10.57 -6.57
C ALA A 554 -14.65 -10.11 -5.30
N ARG A 555 -14.82 -10.85 -4.20
CA ARG A 555 -14.11 -10.59 -2.94
C ARG A 555 -13.73 -11.89 -2.25
N LEU A 556 -12.51 -11.92 -1.70
CA LEU A 556 -12.07 -13.00 -0.83
C LEU A 556 -12.37 -12.63 0.63
N ASN A 557 -13.28 -13.37 1.24
CA ASN A 557 -13.63 -13.22 2.64
C ASN A 557 -12.86 -14.25 3.47
N LEU A 558 -12.08 -13.75 4.42
CA LEU A 558 -11.61 -14.52 5.57
C LEU A 558 -12.28 -13.94 6.82
N ARG A 559 -13.15 -14.72 7.45
CA ARG A 559 -13.96 -14.32 8.61
C ARG A 559 -13.56 -15.13 9.82
N LEU A 560 -13.29 -14.47 10.93
CA LEU A 560 -13.13 -15.14 12.22
C LEU A 560 -14.51 -15.56 12.73
N LEU A 561 -14.65 -16.83 13.09
CA LEU A 561 -15.90 -17.40 13.60
C LEU A 561 -15.85 -17.49 15.12
N ALA A 562 -17.00 -17.54 15.77
CA ALA A 562 -17.06 -17.84 17.20
C ALA A 562 -16.46 -19.24 17.48
N ASN A 563 -15.74 -19.38 18.59
CA ASN A 563 -15.08 -20.64 18.94
C ASN A 563 -16.06 -21.80 19.22
N ASP A 564 -17.33 -21.50 19.51
CA ASP A 564 -18.37 -22.42 19.95
C ASP A 564 -19.51 -22.62 18.93
N ASP A 565 -19.59 -21.76 17.90
CA ASP A 565 -20.63 -21.77 16.88
C ASP A 565 -20.12 -21.27 15.52
N ASP A 566 -19.91 -22.20 14.59
CA ASP A 566 -19.49 -21.91 13.21
C ASP A 566 -20.51 -21.06 12.42
N GLY A 567 -21.76 -20.98 12.87
CA GLY A 567 -22.81 -20.14 12.27
C GLY A 567 -22.71 -18.67 12.63
N SER A 568 -21.85 -18.31 13.59
CA SER A 568 -21.70 -16.95 14.12
C SER A 568 -20.31 -16.39 13.85
N GLU A 569 -20.23 -15.13 13.38
CA GLU A 569 -18.95 -14.41 13.32
C GLU A 569 -18.49 -13.97 14.72
N ALA A 570 -17.18 -13.95 14.94
CA ALA A 570 -16.58 -13.41 16.15
C ALA A 570 -16.75 -11.89 16.21
N ASN A 571 -16.89 -11.36 17.43
CA ASN A 571 -17.14 -9.93 17.67
C ASN A 571 -16.39 -9.43 18.92
N SER A 572 -16.35 -8.11 19.11
CA SER A 572 -15.74 -7.45 20.27
C SER A 572 -16.74 -7.13 21.39
N GLY A 573 -17.83 -7.90 21.51
CA GLY A 573 -18.85 -7.67 22.55
C GLY A 573 -18.25 -7.59 23.95
N SER A 574 -18.91 -6.88 24.87
CA SER A 574 -18.40 -6.75 26.24
C SER A 574 -18.69 -8.01 27.06
N SER A 575 -17.65 -8.74 27.47
CA SER A 575 -17.77 -9.90 28.39
C SER A 575 -18.34 -9.51 29.78
N LYS A 576 -18.34 -8.21 30.11
CA LYS A 576 -18.71 -7.67 31.45
C LYS A 576 -20.19 -7.31 31.64
N ILE A 577 -21.05 -7.50 30.64
CA ILE A 577 -22.49 -7.22 30.77
C ILE A 577 -23.26 -8.54 30.77
N ASN A 578 -23.23 -9.25 31.90
CA ASN A 578 -24.27 -10.22 32.23
C ASN A 578 -25.43 -9.45 32.87
N LEU A 579 -26.28 -8.86 32.04
CA LEU A 579 -27.63 -8.49 32.46
C LEU A 579 -28.58 -9.42 31.71
N ASP A 580 -29.67 -9.81 32.35
CA ASP A 580 -30.70 -10.73 31.84
C ASP A 580 -31.46 -10.21 30.59
N ASP A 581 -30.85 -9.32 29.81
CA ASP A 581 -31.34 -8.79 28.54
C ASP A 581 -30.82 -9.65 27.38
N GLU A 582 -31.71 -10.41 26.74
CA GLU A 582 -31.42 -11.23 25.55
C GLU A 582 -30.97 -10.41 24.31
N ASP A 583 -31.00 -9.08 24.40
CA ASP A 583 -30.81 -8.16 23.26
C ASP A 583 -29.38 -7.58 23.13
N ILE A 584 -28.43 -7.90 24.03
CA ILE A 584 -27.03 -7.45 23.93
C ILE A 584 -26.14 -8.62 23.46
N PRO A 585 -25.41 -8.50 22.32
CA PRO A 585 -24.54 -9.58 21.85
C PRO A 585 -23.44 -9.88 22.88
N SER A 586 -23.43 -11.11 23.40
CA SER A 586 -22.33 -11.60 24.22
C SER A 586 -21.03 -11.59 23.40
N ALA A 587 -19.90 -11.26 24.05
CA ALA A 587 -18.58 -11.35 23.45
C ALA A 587 -18.35 -12.75 22.86
N LYS A 588 -18.16 -12.85 21.54
CA LYS A 588 -17.82 -14.12 20.88
C LYS A 588 -16.37 -14.08 20.43
N SER A 589 -15.50 -14.76 21.17
CA SER A 589 -14.08 -14.91 20.82
C SER A 589 -13.89 -16.00 19.77
N PRO A 590 -12.98 -15.84 18.80
CA PRO A 590 -12.66 -16.88 17.83
C PRO A 590 -11.63 -17.90 18.32
N ILE A 591 -11.12 -17.71 19.54
CA ILE A 591 -10.02 -18.51 20.10
C ILE A 591 -10.57 -19.78 20.73
N CYS A 592 -10.19 -20.93 20.19
CA CYS A 592 -10.53 -22.25 20.71
C CYS A 592 -9.69 -22.63 21.93
N ALA A 593 -8.40 -22.36 21.90
CA ALA A 593 -7.43 -22.67 22.95
C ALA A 593 -6.14 -21.85 22.77
N PHE A 594 -5.29 -21.80 23.80
CA PHE A 594 -3.91 -21.32 23.68
C PHE A 594 -2.92 -22.46 23.85
N LEU A 595 -1.87 -22.45 23.04
CA LEU A 595 -0.76 -23.38 23.10
C LEU A 595 0.49 -22.62 23.49
N LEU A 596 1.30 -23.21 24.36
CA LEU A 596 2.57 -22.64 24.79
C LEU A 596 3.68 -23.70 24.62
N PRO A 597 4.56 -23.54 23.62
CA PRO A 597 5.73 -24.38 23.44
C PRO A 597 6.66 -24.35 24.65
N ASP A 598 6.97 -25.52 25.19
CA ASP A 598 7.95 -25.72 26.26
C ASP A 598 9.17 -26.47 25.68
N HIS A 599 10.20 -25.70 25.30
CA HIS A 599 11.45 -26.24 24.74
C HIS A 599 12.38 -26.83 25.80
N ILE A 600 12.11 -26.60 27.09
CA ILE A 600 12.91 -27.20 28.19
C ILE A 600 12.52 -28.68 28.31
N GLU A 601 11.23 -28.98 28.20
CA GLU A 601 10.70 -30.34 28.34
C GLU A 601 10.37 -31.05 27.02
N TRP A 602 10.49 -30.35 25.89
CA TRP A 602 10.01 -30.77 24.56
C TRP A 602 8.54 -31.16 24.62
N ALA A 603 7.75 -30.25 25.15
CA ALA A 603 6.35 -30.43 25.46
C ALA A 603 5.53 -29.22 25.00
N MET A 604 4.21 -29.35 25.01
CA MET A 604 3.29 -28.28 24.65
C MET A 604 2.27 -28.13 25.78
N GLU A 605 2.33 -27.02 26.50
CA GLU A 605 1.28 -26.65 27.45
C GLU A 605 0.04 -26.14 26.71
N VAL A 606 -1.13 -26.45 27.26
CA VAL A 606 -2.42 -26.14 26.66
C VAL A 606 -3.31 -25.46 27.69
N PHE A 607 -3.91 -24.35 27.26
CA PHE A 607 -4.86 -23.55 28.02
C PHE A 607 -6.18 -23.45 27.25
N ASP A 608 -7.29 -23.32 27.96
CA ASP A 608 -8.60 -23.11 27.35
C ASP A 608 -8.72 -21.72 26.71
N SER A 609 -9.85 -21.43 26.05
CA SER A 609 -10.13 -20.11 25.46
C SER A 609 -10.07 -18.93 26.43
N GLN A 610 -10.13 -19.19 27.75
CA GLN A 610 -10.04 -18.19 28.81
C GLN A 610 -8.65 -18.10 29.43
N GLY A 611 -7.66 -18.87 28.96
CA GLY A 611 -6.31 -18.88 29.52
C GLY A 611 -6.16 -19.73 30.79
N THR A 612 -7.14 -20.57 31.13
CA THR A 612 -7.04 -21.52 32.24
C THR A 612 -6.21 -22.73 31.82
N ALA A 613 -5.26 -23.15 32.64
CA ALA A 613 -4.42 -24.31 32.33
C ALA A 613 -5.23 -25.62 32.27
N CYS A 614 -5.17 -26.33 31.15
CA CYS A 614 -5.81 -27.65 30.96
C CYS A 614 -4.84 -28.79 31.22
N GLY A 615 -3.60 -28.67 30.72
CA GLY A 615 -2.55 -29.67 30.86
C GLY A 615 -1.41 -29.48 29.88
N GLN A 616 -0.60 -30.51 29.74
CA GLN A 616 0.59 -30.52 28.89
C GLN A 616 0.66 -31.83 28.10
N LEU A 617 0.96 -31.73 26.81
CA LEU A 617 1.25 -32.86 25.94
C LEU A 617 2.77 -33.03 25.83
N ARG A 618 3.29 -34.23 26.11
CA ARG A 618 4.73 -34.51 26.06
C ARG A 618 5.02 -35.92 25.56
N VAL A 619 6.25 -36.18 25.16
CA VAL A 619 6.71 -37.56 24.87
C VAL A 619 6.86 -38.36 26.16
N GLY A 620 6.33 -39.58 26.17
CA GLY A 620 6.28 -40.46 27.35
C GLY A 620 7.66 -40.95 27.79
N GLU A 621 8.42 -41.52 26.84
CA GLU A 621 9.79 -41.99 27.03
C GLU A 621 10.74 -41.11 26.22
N ARG A 622 11.35 -40.12 26.89
CA ARG A 622 12.30 -39.19 26.25
C ARG A 622 13.69 -39.82 26.15
N ASN A 623 14.38 -39.54 25.05
CA ASN A 623 15.80 -39.84 24.89
C ASN A 623 16.60 -38.54 24.80
N TRP A 624 17.24 -38.16 25.92
CA TRP A 624 18.08 -36.95 25.98
C TRP A 624 19.27 -36.96 25.02
N ALA A 625 19.68 -38.12 24.48
CA ALA A 625 20.74 -38.19 23.47
C ALA A 625 20.29 -37.68 22.09
N LEU A 626 18.99 -37.59 21.83
CA LEU A 626 18.41 -37.12 20.56
C LEU A 626 18.05 -35.62 20.58
N ASN A 627 18.47 -34.88 21.62
CA ASN A 627 18.15 -33.46 21.82
C ASN A 627 16.65 -33.17 21.63
N GLY A 628 16.28 -32.17 20.81
CA GLY A 628 14.89 -31.81 20.57
C GLY A 628 14.11 -32.79 19.69
N ILE A 629 14.79 -33.68 18.96
CA ILE A 629 14.15 -34.60 18.02
C ILE A 629 13.69 -35.84 18.77
N GLN A 630 12.42 -35.84 19.17
CA GLN A 630 11.82 -36.92 19.97
C GLN A 630 10.77 -37.66 19.15
N LYS A 631 10.80 -39.01 19.21
CA LYS A 631 9.79 -39.90 18.62
C LYS A 631 9.26 -40.88 19.66
N GLY A 632 7.95 -41.09 19.69
CA GLY A 632 7.30 -42.09 20.53
C GLY A 632 5.94 -41.64 21.05
N LYS A 633 5.37 -42.45 21.96
CA LYS A 633 4.03 -42.22 22.51
C LYS A 633 3.92 -40.86 23.21
N LEU A 634 2.90 -40.11 22.86
CA LEU A 634 2.51 -38.90 23.60
C LEU A 634 1.73 -39.24 24.87
N VAL A 635 1.95 -38.46 25.92
CA VAL A 635 1.31 -38.56 27.23
C VAL A 635 0.74 -37.20 27.57
N TRP A 636 -0.52 -37.21 28.01
CA TRP A 636 -1.21 -36.04 28.54
C TRP A 636 -1.04 -35.98 30.06
N ASP A 637 -0.35 -34.96 30.54
CA ASP A 637 -0.25 -34.64 31.96
C ASP A 637 -1.23 -33.50 32.27
N THR A 638 -2.19 -33.75 33.17
CA THR A 638 -3.21 -32.77 33.55
C THR A 638 -2.59 -31.60 34.31
N ALA A 639 -3.13 -30.38 34.13
CA ALA A 639 -2.58 -29.19 34.78
C ALA A 639 -2.46 -29.34 36.31
N PRO A 640 -1.40 -28.78 36.92
CA PRO A 640 -1.27 -28.73 38.37
C PRO A 640 -2.48 -28.07 39.04
N GLY A 641 -3.03 -28.73 40.07
CA GLY A 641 -4.26 -28.30 40.75
C GLY A 641 -5.55 -28.92 40.23
N SER A 642 -5.52 -29.68 39.13
CA SER A 642 -6.71 -30.36 38.58
C SER A 642 -6.99 -31.72 39.25
N ASP A 643 -8.28 -32.00 39.50
CA ASP A 643 -8.80 -33.26 40.05
C ASP A 643 -9.04 -34.34 38.96
N THR A 644 -8.67 -34.07 37.71
CA THR A 644 -8.81 -35.01 36.60
C THR A 644 -7.96 -36.28 36.81
N PRO A 645 -8.52 -37.49 36.61
CA PRO A 645 -7.77 -38.74 36.71
C PRO A 645 -6.57 -38.80 35.76
N ILE A 646 -5.52 -39.52 36.17
CA ILE A 646 -4.34 -39.75 35.32
C ILE A 646 -4.74 -40.59 34.09
N GLY A 647 -4.26 -40.20 32.91
CA GLY A 647 -4.49 -40.92 31.66
C GLY A 647 -5.81 -40.59 30.96
N THR A 648 -6.47 -39.49 31.34
CA THR A 648 -7.54 -38.90 30.53
C THR A 648 -6.98 -38.34 29.23
N LEU A 649 -7.81 -38.30 28.21
CA LEU A 649 -7.51 -37.61 26.96
C LEU A 649 -7.48 -36.08 27.17
N PRO A 650 -6.77 -35.33 26.31
CA PRO A 650 -6.86 -33.87 26.26
C PRO A 650 -8.31 -33.39 26.18
N ASN A 651 -8.64 -32.40 27.00
CA ASN A 651 -9.96 -31.75 27.03
C ASN A 651 -9.82 -30.30 27.51
N THR A 652 -10.10 -29.38 26.60
CA THR A 652 -10.07 -27.91 26.75
C THR A 652 -11.48 -27.32 26.87
N GLY A 653 -12.51 -28.13 26.65
CA GLY A 653 -13.90 -27.67 26.54
C GLY A 653 -14.27 -27.12 25.17
N ASN A 654 -13.34 -27.11 24.20
CA ASN A 654 -13.59 -26.68 22.81
C ASN A 654 -13.44 -27.86 21.84
N LEU A 655 -14.45 -28.06 20.98
CA LEU A 655 -14.50 -29.18 20.03
C LEU A 655 -13.29 -29.23 19.09
N HIS A 656 -12.91 -28.10 18.50
CA HIS A 656 -11.86 -28.04 17.48
C HIS A 656 -10.47 -28.23 18.11
N ALA A 657 -10.21 -27.57 19.25
CA ALA A 657 -8.97 -27.76 19.99
C ALA A 657 -8.82 -29.21 20.50
N ASP A 658 -9.90 -29.80 21.01
CA ASP A 658 -9.87 -31.18 21.50
C ASP A 658 -9.65 -32.19 20.37
N ASN A 659 -10.30 -31.99 19.22
CA ASN A 659 -10.07 -32.85 18.04
C ASN A 659 -8.61 -32.79 17.56
N PHE A 660 -8.03 -31.60 17.51
CA PHE A 660 -6.62 -31.40 17.19
C PHE A 660 -5.69 -32.13 18.17
N LEU A 661 -5.84 -31.90 19.48
CA LEU A 661 -4.98 -32.50 20.51
C LEU A 661 -5.13 -34.02 20.58
N ASN A 662 -6.37 -34.53 20.46
CA ASN A 662 -6.62 -35.96 20.42
C ASN A 662 -6.02 -36.61 19.17
N LYS A 663 -5.99 -35.89 18.03
CA LYS A 663 -5.35 -36.41 16.82
C LYS A 663 -3.84 -36.50 16.94
N LEU A 664 -3.19 -35.51 17.55
CA LEU A 664 -1.76 -35.59 17.91
C LEU A 664 -1.49 -36.81 18.80
N TYR A 665 -2.32 -37.03 19.82
CA TYR A 665 -2.19 -38.18 20.72
C TYR A 665 -2.32 -39.52 19.96
N GLU A 666 -3.24 -39.62 19.00
CA GLU A 666 -3.40 -40.79 18.13
C GLU A 666 -2.15 -41.03 17.26
N ILE A 667 -1.64 -40.00 16.59
CA ILE A 667 -0.43 -40.10 15.75
C ILE A 667 0.78 -40.52 16.61
N GLY A 668 0.90 -39.99 17.83
CA GLY A 668 1.95 -40.41 18.77
C GLY A 668 1.92 -41.91 19.11
N LEU A 669 0.75 -42.57 19.08
CA LEU A 669 0.68 -44.03 19.24
C LEU A 669 1.24 -44.77 18.02
N ILE A 670 1.11 -44.20 16.82
CA ILE A 670 1.71 -44.72 15.59
C ILE A 670 3.23 -44.54 15.65
N ASP A 671 3.70 -43.37 16.06
CA ASP A 671 5.13 -43.07 16.24
C ASP A 671 5.80 -44.08 17.17
N GLU A 672 5.12 -44.49 18.24
CA GLU A 672 5.59 -45.52 19.18
C GLU A 672 5.73 -46.91 18.53
N VAL A 673 4.76 -47.30 17.70
CA VAL A 673 4.81 -48.58 16.98
C VAL A 673 5.96 -48.58 15.98
N GLU A 674 6.14 -47.47 15.26
CA GLU A 674 7.24 -47.29 14.30
C GLU A 674 8.60 -47.30 15.01
N ARG A 675 8.73 -46.58 16.13
CA ARG A 675 9.92 -46.59 17.00
C ARG A 675 10.26 -47.99 17.49
N GLY A 676 9.26 -48.78 17.87
CA GLY A 676 9.44 -50.17 18.30
C GLY A 676 9.76 -51.14 17.16
N SER A 677 9.55 -50.75 15.90
CA SER A 677 9.83 -51.58 14.72
C SER A 677 11.22 -51.38 14.13
N SER A 678 11.92 -50.29 14.48
CA SER A 678 13.26 -49.94 13.98
C SER A 678 14.42 -50.53 14.81
N TYR A 679 14.21 -51.65 15.53
CA TYR A 679 15.20 -52.32 16.38
C TYR A 679 16.27 -53.11 15.59
N GLU A 680 16.95 -52.48 14.62
CA GLU A 680 18.19 -52.99 14.05
C GLU A 680 19.35 -51.99 14.28
N TYR A 681 20.20 -52.33 15.26
CA TYR A 681 21.55 -51.79 15.53
C TYR A 681 21.64 -50.38 16.17
N GLU A 682 21.84 -50.35 17.50
CA GLU A 682 21.99 -49.16 18.39
C GLU A 682 23.21 -48.25 18.14
N ASP A 683 24.00 -48.45 17.07
CA ASP A 683 25.32 -47.80 16.91
C ASP A 683 25.34 -46.64 15.89
N ASN A 684 24.21 -46.32 15.25
CA ASN A 684 24.07 -45.15 14.37
C ASN A 684 23.00 -44.20 14.91
N LEU A 685 23.44 -43.12 15.55
CA LEU A 685 22.61 -42.01 16.06
C LEU A 685 21.78 -41.34 14.94
N SER A 686 22.22 -41.49 13.69
CA SER A 686 21.58 -40.96 12.47
C SER A 686 20.48 -41.86 11.88
N SER A 687 20.11 -42.96 12.54
CA SER A 687 19.11 -43.93 12.03
C SER A 687 17.97 -44.22 12.99
N ALA A 688 17.78 -43.37 14.01
CA ALA A 688 16.70 -43.46 14.98
C ALA A 688 15.33 -43.07 14.37
N GLY A 689 14.80 -43.89 13.46
CA GLY A 689 13.36 -44.03 13.19
C GLY A 689 12.56 -42.80 12.70
N GLY A 690 13.18 -41.66 12.39
CA GLY A 690 12.49 -40.43 12.00
C GLY A 690 12.08 -39.55 13.19
N GLU A 691 11.60 -38.34 12.91
CA GLU A 691 11.05 -37.44 13.92
C GLU A 691 9.64 -37.92 14.36
N GLY A 692 9.19 -37.57 15.57
CA GLY A 692 7.81 -37.80 16.02
C GLY A 692 6.93 -36.55 15.87
N VAL A 693 5.61 -36.74 15.90
CA VAL A 693 4.64 -35.70 15.54
C VAL A 693 4.73 -34.42 16.37
N LEU A 694 4.94 -34.54 17.69
CA LEU A 694 5.05 -33.36 18.58
C LEU A 694 6.36 -32.60 18.34
N SER A 695 7.47 -33.33 18.11
CA SER A 695 8.75 -32.72 17.75
C SER A 695 8.64 -31.97 16.43
N ALA A 696 8.05 -32.60 15.42
CA ALA A 696 7.86 -32.00 14.09
C ALA A 696 6.99 -30.74 14.16
N LEU A 697 5.91 -30.76 14.95
CA LEU A 697 5.05 -29.59 15.19
C LEU A 697 5.81 -28.44 15.84
N LEU A 698 6.52 -28.70 16.95
CA LEU A 698 7.27 -27.66 17.67
C LEU A 698 8.37 -27.08 16.79
N ARG A 699 9.08 -27.93 16.04
CA ARG A 699 10.13 -27.49 15.11
C ARG A 699 9.55 -26.66 13.96
N ALA A 700 8.40 -27.04 13.39
CA ALA A 700 7.71 -26.25 12.36
C ALA A 700 7.30 -24.86 12.88
N ILE A 701 6.80 -24.78 14.12
CA ILE A 701 6.44 -23.51 14.77
C ILE A 701 7.68 -22.62 14.94
N ASP A 702 8.77 -23.18 15.49
CA ASP A 702 10.00 -22.43 15.77
C ASP A 702 10.67 -21.91 14.50
N THR A 703 10.73 -22.73 13.45
CA THR A 703 11.33 -22.36 12.17
C THR A 703 10.54 -21.23 11.52
N THR A 704 9.20 -21.26 11.63
CA THR A 704 8.36 -20.20 11.08
C THR A 704 8.47 -18.91 11.90
N TYR A 705 8.55 -19.00 13.23
CA TYR A 705 8.77 -17.83 14.10
C TYR A 705 10.09 -17.12 13.84
N TRP A 706 11.15 -17.87 13.54
CA TRP A 706 12.48 -17.31 13.30
C TRP A 706 12.51 -16.35 12.11
N ASP A 707 11.77 -16.67 11.04
CA ASP A 707 11.71 -15.83 9.84
C ASP A 707 10.70 -14.69 10.00
N MET A 708 9.51 -14.96 10.54
CA MET A 708 8.44 -13.96 10.56
C MET A 708 8.53 -13.00 11.76
N ASP A 709 9.05 -13.43 12.90
CA ASP A 709 9.15 -12.58 14.10
C ASP A 709 10.43 -12.90 14.92
N PRO A 710 11.64 -12.69 14.35
CA PRO A 710 12.89 -13.05 15.01
C PRO A 710 13.10 -12.37 16.37
N PHE A 711 12.62 -11.14 16.51
CA PHE A 711 12.85 -10.32 17.71
C PHE A 711 11.72 -10.38 18.73
N GLY A 712 10.53 -10.84 18.34
CA GLY A 712 9.36 -10.88 19.19
C GLY A 712 8.78 -9.49 19.39
N LYS A 713 7.62 -9.23 18.80
CA LYS A 713 6.86 -7.99 19.05
C LYS A 713 6.27 -7.91 20.48
N GLY A 714 6.43 -8.97 21.27
CA GLY A 714 6.01 -9.03 22.66
C GLY A 714 6.88 -8.15 23.53
N GLY A 715 6.27 -7.18 24.21
CA GLY A 715 6.95 -6.38 25.22
C GLY A 715 7.67 -7.23 26.26
N SER A 716 8.65 -6.64 26.95
CA SER A 716 9.52 -7.29 27.93
C SER A 716 8.80 -7.94 29.12
N ASP A 717 7.49 -7.77 29.26
CA ASP A 717 6.76 -8.01 30.50
C ASP A 717 6.03 -9.36 30.53
N HIS A 718 6.08 -10.15 29.44
CA HIS A 718 5.47 -11.49 29.40
C HIS A 718 6.44 -12.61 29.84
N PRO A 719 5.92 -13.72 30.42
CA PRO A 719 6.67 -14.96 30.70
C PRO A 719 7.38 -15.59 29.49
N ALA A 720 7.09 -15.10 28.28
CA ALA A 720 7.68 -15.51 26.99
C ALA A 720 9.22 -15.39 26.90
N PHE A 721 9.89 -14.89 27.95
CA PHE A 721 11.34 -15.00 28.09
C PHE A 721 11.78 -16.38 28.59
N TYR A 722 10.99 -17.01 29.47
CA TYR A 722 11.29 -18.33 30.04
C TYR A 722 10.64 -19.48 29.27
N MET A 723 9.63 -19.18 28.45
CA MET A 723 8.88 -20.14 27.64
C MET A 723 8.69 -19.60 26.22
N GLY A 724 8.25 -20.46 25.30
CA GLY A 724 7.88 -20.04 23.95
C GLY A 724 6.81 -18.94 23.95
N ARG A 725 6.44 -18.47 22.77
CA ARG A 725 5.37 -17.47 22.64
C ARG A 725 4.00 -18.15 22.67
N PRO A 726 2.97 -17.53 23.27
CA PRO A 726 1.62 -18.09 23.24
C PRO A 726 1.06 -18.06 21.82
N ILE A 727 0.51 -19.19 21.40
CA ILE A 727 -0.10 -19.41 20.08
C ILE A 727 -1.59 -19.59 20.31
N ALA A 728 -2.42 -18.84 19.59
CA ALA A 728 -3.86 -19.02 19.61
C ALA A 728 -4.28 -20.05 18.54
N VAL A 729 -5.12 -21.00 18.95
CA VAL A 729 -5.89 -21.85 18.04
C VAL A 729 -7.18 -21.11 17.72
N VAL A 730 -7.40 -20.77 16.45
CA VAL A 730 -8.46 -19.83 16.04
C VAL A 730 -9.35 -20.44 14.99
N ARG A 731 -10.68 -20.26 15.11
CA ARG A 731 -11.65 -20.69 14.11
C ARG A 731 -11.91 -19.60 13.06
N ALA A 732 -11.89 -19.98 11.79
CA ALA A 732 -12.14 -19.05 10.68
C ALA A 732 -12.88 -19.73 9.51
N LYS A 733 -13.42 -18.89 8.62
CA LYS A 733 -14.08 -19.29 7.38
C LYS A 733 -13.53 -18.52 6.20
N LEU A 734 -13.14 -19.25 5.16
CA LEU A 734 -12.71 -18.72 3.88
C LEU A 734 -13.82 -18.90 2.84
N ARG A 735 -14.13 -17.84 2.10
CA ARG A 735 -15.12 -17.87 1.01
C ARG A 735 -14.73 -16.88 -0.08
N LEU A 736 -14.77 -17.33 -1.34
CA LEU A 736 -14.72 -16.45 -2.51
C LEU A 736 -16.15 -16.08 -2.89
N GLU A 737 -16.49 -14.80 -2.76
CA GLU A 737 -17.80 -14.29 -3.13
C GLU A 737 -17.75 -13.54 -4.44
N ILE A 738 -18.80 -13.72 -5.23
CA ILE A 738 -18.99 -13.10 -6.53
C ILE A 738 -20.11 -12.06 -6.44
N ASP A 739 -19.89 -10.89 -7.05
CA ASP A 739 -20.93 -9.89 -7.19
C ASP A 739 -21.88 -10.24 -8.35
N GLU A 740 -23.06 -10.74 -8.01
CA GLU A 740 -24.11 -11.06 -8.98
C GLU A 740 -25.11 -9.90 -9.22
N SER A 741 -24.81 -8.68 -8.76
CA SER A 741 -25.74 -7.54 -8.85
C SER A 741 -25.94 -7.05 -10.29
N GLU A 742 -24.89 -7.00 -11.09
CA GLU A 742 -24.93 -6.57 -12.49
C GLU A 742 -24.91 -7.74 -13.48
N ARG A 743 -24.20 -8.83 -13.15
CA ARG A 743 -23.97 -9.99 -14.04
C ARG A 743 -24.15 -11.29 -13.28
N THR A 744 -24.82 -12.27 -13.89
CA THR A 744 -24.98 -13.61 -13.28
C THR A 744 -23.72 -14.45 -13.46
N MET A 745 -23.29 -15.17 -12.43
CA MET A 745 -22.10 -16.03 -12.52
C MET A 745 -22.25 -17.13 -13.58
N SER A 746 -21.22 -17.31 -14.41
CA SER A 746 -21.19 -18.37 -15.43
C SER A 746 -21.02 -19.76 -14.80
N ASP A 747 -21.52 -20.80 -15.49
CA ASP A 747 -21.38 -22.20 -15.06
C ASP A 747 -19.91 -22.67 -15.05
N ALA A 748 -19.07 -22.09 -15.91
CA ALA A 748 -17.64 -22.36 -15.97
C ALA A 748 -16.94 -21.81 -14.72
N LEU A 749 -17.20 -20.53 -14.39
CA LEU A 749 -16.63 -19.88 -13.22
C LEU A 749 -17.05 -20.57 -11.92
N ARG A 750 -18.33 -20.96 -11.81
CA ARG A 750 -18.86 -21.67 -10.63
C ARG A 750 -18.15 -23.00 -10.34
N LYS A 751 -17.62 -23.67 -11.36
CA LYS A 751 -16.92 -24.96 -11.23
C LYS A 751 -15.40 -24.81 -11.10
N TYR A 752 -14.87 -23.63 -11.36
CA TYR A 752 -13.44 -23.36 -11.33
C TYR A 752 -12.90 -23.45 -9.90
N SER A 753 -11.73 -24.09 -9.76
CA SER A 753 -11.00 -24.21 -8.50
C SER A 753 -9.96 -23.09 -8.41
N PHE A 754 -10.03 -22.28 -7.37
CA PHE A 754 -9.11 -21.18 -7.12
C PHE A 754 -8.09 -21.58 -6.06
N ASP A 755 -6.82 -21.39 -6.40
CA ASP A 755 -5.72 -21.63 -5.47
C ASP A 755 -5.55 -20.45 -4.52
N VAL A 756 -5.60 -20.73 -3.22
CA VAL A 756 -5.43 -19.74 -2.16
C VAL A 756 -4.30 -20.14 -1.23
N LYS A 757 -3.32 -19.26 -1.07
CA LYS A 757 -2.22 -19.39 -0.12
C LYS A 757 -2.51 -18.61 1.15
N LEU A 758 -2.37 -19.28 2.30
CA LEU A 758 -2.53 -18.68 3.62
C LEU A 758 -1.15 -18.52 4.28
N GLY A 759 -0.89 -17.33 4.82
CA GLY A 759 0.39 -16.97 5.43
C GLY A 759 1.49 -16.69 4.42
N LEU A 760 2.46 -15.86 4.82
CA LEU A 760 3.57 -15.42 3.98
C LEU A 760 4.87 -15.35 4.78
N LEU A 761 5.83 -16.21 4.40
CA LEU A 761 7.15 -16.25 5.04
C LEU A 761 7.99 -15.01 4.73
N GLU A 762 7.84 -14.43 3.53
CA GLU A 762 8.60 -13.26 3.09
C GLU A 762 8.18 -11.95 3.78
N LYS A 763 7.07 -11.96 4.52
CA LYS A 763 6.58 -10.80 5.25
C LYS A 763 6.95 -10.89 6.72
N VAL A 764 7.75 -9.95 7.21
CA VAL A 764 8.02 -9.82 8.64
C VAL A 764 6.74 -9.40 9.35
N GLY A 765 6.34 -10.19 10.33
CA GLY A 765 5.14 -9.97 11.12
C GLY A 765 3.85 -10.57 10.55
N ASP A 766 3.91 -11.50 9.60
CA ASP A 766 2.80 -12.45 9.41
C ASP A 766 2.66 -13.33 10.68
N GLY A 767 1.41 -13.58 11.07
CA GLY A 767 1.08 -14.25 12.31
C GLY A 767 0.67 -15.70 12.16
N LEU A 768 0.42 -16.20 10.96
CA LEU A 768 0.01 -17.59 10.80
C LEU A 768 1.22 -18.50 11.03
N LEU A 769 1.05 -19.64 11.68
CA LEU A 769 2.12 -20.64 11.88
C LEU A 769 1.80 -21.95 11.16
N GLY A 770 0.51 -22.22 10.99
CA GLY A 770 -0.02 -23.34 10.23
C GLY A 770 -1.53 -23.41 10.38
N TYR A 771 -2.17 -24.31 9.64
CA TYR A 771 -3.62 -24.44 9.65
C TYR A 771 -4.14 -25.83 9.28
N PHE A 772 -5.39 -26.08 9.63
CA PHE A 772 -6.17 -27.25 9.26
C PHE A 772 -7.35 -26.83 8.40
N VAL A 773 -7.74 -27.70 7.45
CA VAL A 773 -8.81 -27.43 6.48
C VAL A 773 -9.97 -28.40 6.73
N ASN A 774 -11.20 -27.88 6.79
CA ASN A 774 -12.44 -28.65 6.91
C ASN A 774 -12.44 -29.67 8.07
N ASP A 775 -11.89 -29.28 9.22
CA ASP A 775 -11.78 -30.11 10.43
C ASP A 775 -11.00 -31.43 10.23
N ASP A 776 -10.17 -31.50 9.19
CA ASP A 776 -9.18 -32.56 9.05
C ASP A 776 -7.89 -32.21 9.80
N TYR A 777 -7.75 -32.80 10.99
CA TYR A 777 -6.58 -32.63 11.86
C TYR A 777 -5.48 -33.67 11.59
N THR A 778 -5.59 -34.48 10.52
CA THR A 778 -4.57 -35.49 10.17
C THR A 778 -3.29 -34.87 9.61
N LYS A 779 -3.40 -33.67 9.03
CA LYS A 779 -2.29 -32.94 8.42
C LYS A 779 -2.33 -31.46 8.77
N LEU A 780 -1.22 -30.95 9.29
CA LEU A 780 -0.99 -29.53 9.47
C LEU A 780 -0.37 -28.96 8.19
N HIS A 781 -1.06 -27.99 7.60
CA HIS A 781 -0.54 -27.19 6.50
C HIS A 781 0.39 -26.13 7.09
N THR A 782 1.69 -26.22 6.78
CA THR A 782 2.74 -25.35 7.33
C THR A 782 3.12 -24.27 6.33
N ILE A 783 3.52 -23.09 6.81
CA ILE A 783 3.90 -21.97 5.92
C ILE A 783 5.34 -22.12 5.43
N TYR A 784 6.21 -22.64 6.29
CA TYR A 784 7.61 -22.84 5.98
C TYR A 784 7.77 -23.93 4.89
N PRO A 785 8.48 -23.69 3.77
CA PRO A 785 8.69 -24.71 2.75
C PRO A 785 9.78 -25.70 3.18
N VAL A 786 9.63 -26.99 2.85
CA VAL A 786 10.76 -27.93 2.85
C VAL A 786 11.47 -27.78 1.51
N VAL A 787 12.68 -27.23 1.53
CA VAL A 787 13.57 -27.16 0.38
C VAL A 787 14.55 -28.32 0.50
N ASP A 788 14.44 -29.31 -0.38
CA ASP A 788 15.39 -30.44 -0.49
C ASP A 788 15.99 -30.48 -1.90
N ASP A 789 16.49 -29.32 -2.34
CA ASP A 789 16.86 -29.08 -3.73
C ASP A 789 18.36 -29.30 -4.00
N GLY A 790 19.15 -29.69 -2.99
CA GLY A 790 20.60 -29.82 -3.11
C GLY A 790 21.34 -28.48 -3.41
N THR A 791 20.62 -27.35 -3.41
CA THR A 791 21.11 -25.99 -3.69
C THR A 791 21.22 -25.15 -2.41
N GLY A 792 21.69 -25.72 -1.30
CA GLY A 792 22.08 -24.95 -0.11
C GLY A 792 21.00 -24.02 0.47
N GLY A 793 19.73 -24.35 0.31
CA GLY A 793 18.63 -23.70 1.01
C GLY A 793 18.72 -23.91 2.52
N LEU A 794 18.17 -22.96 3.28
CA LEU A 794 18.19 -22.98 4.74
C LEU A 794 17.54 -24.26 5.26
N VAL A 795 18.31 -25.08 5.98
CA VAL A 795 17.84 -26.30 6.63
C VAL A 795 17.06 -25.90 7.89
N PRO A 796 15.84 -26.44 8.12
CA PRO A 796 15.08 -26.15 9.34
C PRO A 796 15.82 -26.64 10.58
N GLY A 797 16.19 -25.72 11.49
CA GLY A 797 16.67 -26.07 12.83
C GLY A 797 18.09 -25.65 13.24
N VAL A 798 18.69 -24.63 12.62
CA VAL A 798 19.89 -24.01 13.23
C VAL A 798 19.45 -23.15 14.42
N THR A 799 19.25 -23.79 15.57
CA THR A 799 19.14 -23.08 16.85
C THR A 799 20.44 -22.33 17.10
N GLY A 800 20.44 -21.03 16.80
CA GLY A 800 21.51 -20.10 17.16
C GLY A 800 22.77 -20.20 16.30
N SER A 801 23.09 -19.09 15.63
CA SER A 801 24.42 -18.75 15.10
C SER A 801 24.88 -19.54 13.87
N VAL A 802 24.40 -19.19 12.67
CA VAL A 802 25.26 -18.87 11.51
C VAL A 802 24.46 -17.98 10.55
N LEU A 803 24.71 -16.67 10.55
CA LEU A 803 24.49 -15.85 9.35
C LEU A 803 25.34 -16.48 8.25
N ALA A 804 24.73 -16.85 7.13
CA ALA A 804 25.41 -17.27 5.91
C ALA A 804 26.31 -16.13 5.41
N GLN A 805 27.49 -15.97 6.01
CA GLN A 805 28.54 -15.14 5.50
C GLN A 805 29.17 -15.94 4.35
N LYS A 806 28.71 -15.71 3.12
CA LYS A 806 29.43 -16.11 1.92
C LYS A 806 30.89 -15.68 2.12
N CYS A 807 31.82 -16.64 2.05
CA CYS A 807 33.23 -16.31 2.02
C CYS A 807 33.50 -15.58 0.70
N ASP A 808 33.47 -14.24 0.73
CA ASP A 808 33.95 -13.40 -0.37
C ASP A 808 35.46 -13.55 -0.48
N LEU A 809 35.92 -14.62 -1.13
CA LEU A 809 37.27 -14.70 -1.66
C LEU A 809 37.22 -14.31 -3.14
N PRO A 810 38.10 -13.40 -3.60
CA PRO A 810 38.17 -13.01 -5.01
C PRO A 810 38.46 -14.23 -5.90
N GLU A 811 37.80 -14.31 -7.06
CA GLU A 811 37.76 -15.43 -8.02
C GLU A 811 39.11 -15.85 -8.65
N ASP A 812 40.23 -15.33 -8.13
CA ASP A 812 41.53 -15.44 -8.76
C ASP A 812 42.41 -16.50 -8.07
N ASN A 813 41.93 -17.74 -7.85
CA ASN A 813 42.82 -18.87 -7.55
C ASN A 813 42.17 -20.23 -7.85
N GLU A 814 42.76 -20.97 -8.78
CA GLU A 814 42.49 -22.39 -9.10
C GLU A 814 42.88 -23.37 -7.96
N HIS A 815 42.54 -23.07 -6.70
CA HIS A 815 42.75 -23.99 -5.58
C HIS A 815 41.39 -24.46 -5.05
N ASN A 816 41.13 -25.76 -5.23
CA ASN A 816 39.98 -26.51 -4.75
C ASN A 816 39.37 -25.96 -3.46
N SER A 817 38.04 -25.71 -3.49
CA SER A 817 37.17 -25.36 -2.37
C SER A 817 37.26 -26.32 -1.16
N ALA A 818 37.89 -27.48 -1.33
CA ALA A 818 38.04 -28.55 -0.34
C ALA A 818 39.10 -28.32 0.76
N THR A 819 39.72 -27.14 0.87
CA THR A 819 40.81 -26.90 1.85
C THR A 819 40.60 -25.70 2.78
N CYS A 820 39.46 -25.00 2.67
CA CYS A 820 39.12 -23.93 3.60
C CYS A 820 38.64 -24.53 4.93
N GLU A 821 39.38 -24.33 6.03
CA GLU A 821 38.97 -24.78 7.38
C GLU A 821 37.56 -24.28 7.78
N LYS A 822 37.14 -23.10 7.30
CA LYS A 822 35.78 -22.59 7.50
C LYS A 822 34.72 -23.31 6.66
N CYS A 823 35.06 -23.78 5.46
CA CYS A 823 34.14 -24.56 4.62
C CYS A 823 34.05 -26.03 5.07
N ILE A 824 35.15 -26.60 5.58
CA ILE A 824 35.16 -27.96 6.16
C ILE A 824 34.32 -27.99 7.45
N ALA A 825 34.42 -26.96 8.29
CA ALA A 825 33.56 -26.82 9.46
C ALA A 825 32.07 -26.61 9.09
N TYR A 826 31.78 -26.06 7.91
CA TYR A 826 30.43 -25.91 7.37
C TYR A 826 29.90 -27.25 6.82
N GLU A 827 30.72 -28.02 6.09
CA GLU A 827 30.35 -29.36 5.62
C GLU A 827 30.15 -30.36 6.78
N GLU A 828 30.97 -30.31 7.83
CA GLU A 828 30.79 -31.16 9.02
C GLU A 828 29.57 -30.75 9.88
N ALA A 829 29.18 -29.47 9.91
CA ALA A 829 27.99 -29.01 10.64
C ALA A 829 26.67 -29.27 9.88
N VAL A 830 26.69 -29.23 8.54
CA VAL A 830 25.51 -29.52 7.69
C VAL A 830 25.16 -31.00 7.68
N LEU A 831 26.11 -31.89 8.00
CA LEU A 831 25.91 -33.35 8.00
C LEU A 831 25.05 -33.90 9.17
N ASP A 832 24.72 -33.10 10.19
CA ASP A 832 24.01 -33.54 11.40
C ASP A 832 22.57 -33.00 11.53
N HIS A 833 22.04 -32.34 10.48
CA HIS A 833 20.70 -31.75 10.51
C HIS A 833 19.72 -32.55 9.65
N GLN A 834 18.89 -33.36 10.32
CA GLN A 834 17.77 -34.05 9.69
C GLN A 834 16.76 -33.01 9.17
N ALA A 835 16.43 -33.05 7.87
CA ALA A 835 15.37 -32.21 7.31
C ALA A 835 14.05 -32.38 8.10
N LEU A 836 13.25 -31.32 8.17
CA LEU A 836 11.91 -31.39 8.75
C LEU A 836 11.00 -32.19 7.81
N ASP A 837 10.81 -33.46 8.13
CA ASP A 837 9.98 -34.37 7.34
C ASP A 837 9.19 -35.28 8.27
N HIS A 838 7.87 -35.12 8.25
CA HIS A 838 6.93 -35.94 8.99
C HIS A 838 5.60 -36.00 8.23
N PRO A 839 4.93 -37.17 8.11
CA PRO A 839 3.66 -37.31 7.37
C PRO A 839 2.49 -36.44 7.86
N PHE A 840 2.64 -35.84 9.04
CA PHE A 840 1.69 -34.90 9.64
C PHE A 840 1.83 -33.48 9.06
N LEU A 841 2.98 -33.13 8.48
CA LEU A 841 3.23 -31.79 7.94
C LEU A 841 3.02 -31.80 6.43
N GLU A 842 2.31 -30.79 5.94
CA GLU A 842 2.13 -30.52 4.52
C GLU A 842 2.73 -29.15 4.18
N PHE A 843 3.77 -29.15 3.35
CA PHE A 843 4.57 -27.97 3.02
C PHE A 843 4.12 -27.32 1.72
N ASP A 844 4.34 -26.01 1.60
CA ASP A 844 3.82 -25.14 0.52
C ASP A 844 2.33 -25.39 0.19
N PRO A 845 1.45 -25.40 1.22
CA PRO A 845 0.08 -25.80 1.07
C PRO A 845 -0.73 -24.77 0.27
N ILE A 846 -1.59 -25.27 -0.62
CA ILE A 846 -2.58 -24.48 -1.35
C ILE A 846 -3.97 -24.96 -0.94
N VAL A 847 -4.84 -24.02 -0.59
CA VAL A 847 -6.26 -24.30 -0.35
C VAL A 847 -7.02 -24.03 -1.63
N GLU A 848 -7.57 -25.09 -2.21
CA GLU A 848 -8.49 -25.01 -3.33
C GLU A 848 -9.87 -24.58 -2.86
N ILE A 849 -10.40 -23.49 -3.43
CA ILE A 849 -11.75 -23.00 -3.14
C ILE A 849 -12.56 -22.83 -4.42
N ARG A 850 -13.86 -23.09 -4.36
CA ARG A 850 -14.80 -22.71 -5.42
C ARG A 850 -15.59 -21.47 -5.03
N PRO A 851 -16.10 -20.70 -6.01
CA PRO A 851 -16.99 -19.58 -5.72
C PRO A 851 -18.20 -20.02 -4.89
N GLU A 852 -18.54 -19.22 -3.88
CA GLU A 852 -19.67 -19.42 -2.96
C GLU A 852 -19.58 -20.69 -2.08
N GLU A 853 -18.43 -21.39 -2.09
CA GLU A 853 -18.15 -22.50 -1.19
C GLU A 853 -17.52 -21.99 0.12
N ASP A 854 -18.05 -22.46 1.25
CA ASP A 854 -17.52 -22.15 2.58
C ASP A 854 -16.46 -23.20 2.95
N VAL A 855 -15.21 -22.76 3.12
CA VAL A 855 -14.11 -23.60 3.64
C VAL A 855 -13.82 -23.20 5.07
N TYR A 856 -13.90 -24.17 5.98
CA TYR A 856 -13.65 -23.93 7.40
C TYR A 856 -12.18 -24.18 7.73
N LEU A 857 -11.59 -23.27 8.51
CA LEU A 857 -10.18 -23.28 8.86
C LEU A 857 -10.00 -23.26 10.37
N THR A 858 -9.06 -24.05 10.87
CA THR A 858 -8.53 -23.93 12.23
C THR A 858 -7.08 -23.48 12.13
N LEU A 859 -6.82 -22.24 12.54
CA LEU A 859 -5.56 -21.53 12.35
C LEU A 859 -4.72 -21.57 13.63
N LEU A 860 -3.41 -21.75 13.51
CA LEU A 860 -2.44 -21.51 14.58
C LEU A 860 -1.84 -20.12 14.36
N ILE A 861 -2.14 -19.17 15.25
CA ILE A 861 -1.82 -17.75 15.04
C ILE A 861 -0.98 -17.20 16.19
N ASN A 862 0.06 -16.45 15.86
CA ASN A 862 0.72 -15.49 16.74
C ASN A 862 -0.24 -14.32 17.01
N ILE A 863 -0.71 -14.23 18.25
CA ILE A 863 -1.74 -13.30 18.71
C ILE A 863 -1.48 -11.81 18.46
N GLN A 864 -0.22 -11.41 18.26
CA GLN A 864 0.18 -10.01 18.06
C GLN A 864 0.37 -9.63 16.58
N SER A 865 0.23 -10.59 15.67
CA SER A 865 0.50 -10.42 14.25
C SER A 865 -0.76 -10.60 13.40
N SER A 866 -0.76 -10.04 12.20
CA SER A 866 -1.84 -10.21 11.23
C SER A 866 -1.59 -11.42 10.32
N VAL A 867 -2.67 -12.04 9.85
CA VAL A 867 -2.62 -13.17 8.91
C VAL A 867 -3.01 -12.68 7.53
N HIS A 868 -2.21 -13.05 6.52
CA HIS A 868 -2.44 -12.68 5.14
C HIS A 868 -2.90 -13.87 4.30
N VAL A 869 -3.73 -13.57 3.29
CA VAL A 869 -4.24 -14.54 2.33
C VAL A 869 -4.07 -14.00 0.92
N THR A 870 -3.35 -14.76 0.12
CA THR A 870 -3.00 -14.39 -1.26
C THR A 870 -3.57 -15.41 -2.23
N CYS A 871 -4.20 -14.93 -3.31
CA CYS A 871 -4.70 -15.79 -4.39
C CYS A 871 -4.28 -15.31 -5.79
N GLY A 872 -3.70 -14.09 -5.92
CA GLY A 872 -3.33 -13.48 -7.20
C GLY A 872 -4.50 -13.05 -8.08
N PHE A 873 -5.71 -13.57 -7.85
CA PHE A 873 -6.92 -13.17 -8.58
C PHE A 873 -7.57 -11.91 -8.03
N LEU A 874 -7.29 -11.57 -6.77
CA LEU A 874 -7.85 -10.45 -6.02
C LEU A 874 -6.78 -9.85 -5.11
N PRO A 875 -6.91 -8.56 -4.72
CA PRO A 875 -6.04 -7.97 -3.73
C PRO A 875 -5.96 -8.82 -2.47
N GLN A 876 -4.75 -8.93 -1.91
CA GLN A 876 -4.51 -9.72 -0.71
C GLN A 876 -5.45 -9.31 0.44
N LYS A 877 -5.94 -10.31 1.16
CA LYS A 877 -6.77 -10.15 2.34
C LYS A 877 -5.90 -10.24 3.60
N GLU A 878 -6.08 -9.29 4.50
CA GLU A 878 -5.48 -9.29 5.84
C GLU A 878 -6.57 -9.44 6.90
N ILE A 879 -6.27 -10.19 7.96
CA ILE A 879 -7.07 -10.27 9.19
C ILE A 879 -6.18 -10.15 10.43
N THR A 880 -6.75 -9.69 11.55
CA THR A 880 -6.06 -9.58 12.82
C THR A 880 -7.00 -9.96 13.95
N LEU A 881 -6.49 -10.59 15.00
CA LEU A 881 -7.24 -10.81 16.23
C LEU A 881 -7.44 -9.47 16.94
N LEU A 882 -8.67 -9.22 17.41
CA LEU A 882 -8.94 -8.03 18.20
C LEU A 882 -8.30 -8.19 19.59
N ARG A 883 -7.85 -7.09 20.19
CA ARG A 883 -7.20 -7.11 21.51
C ARG A 883 -8.11 -7.71 22.57
N GLU A 884 -9.40 -7.42 22.49
CA GLU A 884 -10.47 -7.93 23.35
C GLU A 884 -10.64 -9.45 23.26
N HIS A 885 -10.17 -10.09 22.19
CA HIS A 885 -10.27 -11.55 22.04
C HIS A 885 -9.29 -12.32 22.91
N TRP A 886 -8.12 -11.74 23.23
CA TRP A 886 -7.02 -12.48 23.84
C TRP A 886 -6.38 -11.83 25.06
N GLU A 887 -6.43 -10.51 25.24
CA GLU A 887 -5.66 -9.81 26.29
C GLU A 887 -5.92 -10.37 27.70
N ASP A 888 -7.19 -10.45 28.08
CA ASP A 888 -7.60 -10.96 29.40
C ASP A 888 -7.21 -12.44 29.59
N ALA A 889 -7.25 -13.24 28.52
CA ALA A 889 -6.91 -14.66 28.58
C ALA A 889 -5.39 -14.86 28.71
N VAL A 890 -4.60 -14.13 27.92
CA VAL A 890 -3.13 -14.20 27.95
C VAL A 890 -2.57 -13.66 29.27
N ALA A 891 -3.21 -12.64 29.87
CA ALA A 891 -2.86 -12.17 31.20
C ALA A 891 -3.03 -13.26 32.29
N ARG A 892 -3.95 -14.22 32.10
CA ARG A 892 -4.18 -15.35 33.01
C ARG A 892 -3.28 -16.55 32.76
N ILE A 893 -2.54 -16.58 31.65
CA ILE A 893 -1.63 -17.68 31.34
C ILE A 893 -0.49 -17.67 32.37
N ALA A 894 -0.48 -18.71 33.22
CA ALA A 894 0.51 -18.93 34.26
C ALA A 894 1.23 -20.26 33.98
N PRO A 895 2.42 -20.22 33.37
CA PRO A 895 3.08 -21.44 32.90
C PRO A 895 3.66 -22.32 34.02
N THR A 896 3.84 -23.62 33.75
CA THR A 896 4.23 -24.62 34.77
C THR A 896 5.39 -25.55 34.36
N PHE A 897 6.51 -25.51 35.08
CA PHE A 897 7.68 -26.36 34.81
C PHE A 897 7.69 -27.58 35.71
N LYS A 898 7.87 -28.80 35.19
CA LYS A 898 8.08 -29.97 36.03
C LYS A 898 9.53 -30.02 36.49
N VAL A 899 9.71 -30.07 37.80
CA VAL A 899 11.04 -30.03 38.43
C VAL A 899 11.16 -31.18 39.42
N GLY A 900 12.11 -32.08 39.17
CA GLY A 900 12.35 -33.20 40.08
C GLY A 900 13.22 -34.34 39.52
N PRO A 901 13.73 -35.22 40.40
CA PRO A 901 13.67 -35.11 41.86
C PRO A 901 14.68 -34.07 42.39
N VAL A 902 14.20 -33.09 43.17
CA VAL A 902 15.05 -32.08 43.85
C VAL A 902 15.12 -32.39 45.34
N LEU A 903 16.30 -32.24 45.92
CA LEU A 903 16.51 -32.37 47.37
C LEU A 903 16.17 -31.04 48.06
N VAL A 904 14.96 -30.94 48.59
CA VAL A 904 14.48 -29.75 49.32
C VAL A 904 13.96 -30.11 50.71
N ASP A 905 13.88 -29.12 51.60
CA ASP A 905 13.11 -29.21 52.84
C ASP A 905 11.63 -28.97 52.53
N PRO A 906 10.73 -29.96 52.73
CA PRO A 906 9.30 -29.81 52.40
C PRO A 906 8.60 -28.69 53.19
N SER A 907 9.18 -28.23 54.30
CA SER A 907 8.62 -27.14 55.09
C SER A 907 9.01 -25.75 54.60
N SER A 908 10.05 -25.65 53.77
CA SER A 908 10.59 -24.40 53.23
C SER A 908 11.31 -24.68 51.91
N ILE A 909 10.57 -24.65 50.80
CA ILE A 909 11.14 -24.81 49.46
C ILE A 909 11.96 -23.57 49.12
N ARG A 910 13.27 -23.77 48.94
CA ARG A 910 14.22 -22.72 48.57
C ARG A 910 14.89 -23.08 47.26
N MET A 911 14.87 -22.15 46.31
CA MET A 911 15.50 -22.30 45.00
C MET A 911 16.11 -20.97 44.54
N PRO A 912 17.17 -21.00 43.72
CA PRO A 912 17.66 -19.82 43.04
C PRO A 912 16.59 -19.38 42.03
N ILE A 913 15.86 -18.31 42.37
CA ILE A 913 14.87 -17.70 41.49
C ILE A 913 15.36 -16.35 41.02
N ASP A 914 15.00 -16.01 39.78
CA ASP A 914 15.33 -14.71 39.20
C ASP A 914 14.45 -13.62 39.82
N ASN A 915 15.09 -12.63 40.45
CA ASN A 915 14.42 -11.46 41.03
C ASN A 915 14.47 -10.25 40.08
N ALA A 916 15.01 -10.38 38.86
CA ALA A 916 15.15 -9.27 37.93
C ALA A 916 13.80 -8.71 37.45
N LYS A 917 12.72 -9.49 37.56
CA LYS A 917 11.35 -9.09 37.22
C LYS A 917 10.43 -9.14 38.46
N PRO A 918 10.10 -7.99 39.07
CA PRO A 918 9.34 -7.94 40.32
C PRO A 918 7.86 -8.29 40.19
N ASN A 919 7.32 -8.37 38.96
CA ASN A 919 5.94 -8.71 38.66
C ASN A 919 5.69 -10.24 38.54
N LEU A 920 6.71 -11.08 38.71
CA LEU A 920 6.59 -12.53 38.61
C LEU A 920 6.63 -13.19 39.99
N ILE A 921 5.63 -14.02 40.30
CA ILE A 921 5.52 -14.78 41.54
C ILE A 921 5.79 -16.25 41.25
N TRP A 922 6.84 -16.78 41.88
CA TRP A 922 7.23 -18.19 41.79
C TRP A 922 6.53 -19.03 42.86
N LYS A 923 5.74 -20.04 42.43
CA LYS A 923 5.05 -20.99 43.31
C LYS A 923 5.53 -22.42 43.05
N TRP A 924 5.57 -23.24 44.09
CA TRP A 924 5.81 -24.67 44.01
C TRP A 924 4.50 -25.41 44.19
N ALA A 925 4.07 -26.14 43.17
CA ALA A 925 2.92 -27.03 43.19
C ALA A 925 3.40 -28.49 43.29
N ASN A 926 2.80 -29.30 44.14
CA ASN A 926 3.12 -30.73 44.22
C ASN A 926 1.92 -31.56 44.65
N LYS A 927 2.02 -32.88 44.40
CA LYS A 927 1.07 -33.88 44.90
C LYS A 927 1.66 -34.62 46.11
N PRO A 928 1.44 -34.17 47.37
CA PRO A 928 1.87 -34.90 48.56
C PRO A 928 1.13 -36.23 48.75
N SER A 929 -0.06 -36.39 48.16
CA SER A 929 -0.81 -37.65 48.07
C SER A 929 -1.29 -37.88 46.63
N THR A 930 -1.80 -39.08 46.31
CA THR A 930 -2.26 -39.42 44.94
C THR A 930 -3.41 -38.55 44.43
N THR A 931 -4.11 -37.84 45.30
CA THR A 931 -5.36 -37.12 44.98
C THR A 931 -5.37 -35.66 45.43
N GLU A 932 -4.44 -35.21 46.26
CA GLU A 932 -4.45 -33.84 46.77
C GLU A 932 -3.28 -33.03 46.22
N TRP A 933 -3.57 -31.82 45.77
CA TRP A 933 -2.60 -30.82 45.36
C TRP A 933 -2.30 -29.84 46.48
N THR A 934 -1.04 -29.43 46.59
CA THR A 934 -0.62 -28.34 47.46
C THR A 934 0.24 -27.34 46.71
N GLU A 935 -0.04 -26.06 46.87
CA GLU A 935 0.80 -24.95 46.37
C GLU A 935 1.44 -24.21 47.55
N MET A 936 2.72 -23.87 47.41
CA MET A 936 3.50 -23.13 48.40
C MET A 936 4.40 -22.10 47.71
N PRO A 937 4.71 -20.94 48.32
CA PRO A 937 5.63 -19.98 47.75
C PRO A 937 7.07 -20.52 47.72
N ILE A 938 7.84 -20.16 46.68
CA ILE A 938 9.27 -20.46 46.61
C ILE A 938 10.05 -19.32 47.27
N ALA A 939 10.83 -19.63 48.31
CA ALA A 939 11.73 -18.67 48.92
C ALA A 939 13.06 -18.62 48.16
N ASN A 940 13.68 -17.45 48.06
CA ASN A 940 14.99 -17.35 47.41
C ASN A 940 16.07 -18.08 48.24
N SER A 941 17.03 -18.70 47.55
CA SER A 941 18.24 -19.24 48.16
C SER A 941 19.10 -18.12 48.71
N ASP A 942 19.69 -18.32 49.88
CA ASP A 942 20.70 -17.43 50.44
C ASP A 942 22.09 -17.68 49.80
N ASP A 943 22.95 -16.65 49.76
CA ASP A 943 24.34 -16.76 49.24
C ASP A 943 25.23 -17.68 50.10
N LEU A 944 24.70 -18.21 51.21
CA LEU A 944 25.37 -19.13 52.09
C LEU A 944 25.07 -20.55 51.61
N ALA A 945 26.07 -21.26 51.08
CA ALA A 945 25.98 -22.68 50.70
C ALA A 945 25.85 -23.60 51.93
N GLY A 946 24.78 -23.42 52.72
CA GLY A 946 24.44 -24.22 53.89
C GLY A 946 23.43 -25.30 53.56
N LEU A 947 23.58 -26.49 54.14
CA LEU A 947 22.55 -27.52 54.07
C LEU A 947 21.30 -27.06 54.85
N PRO A 948 20.07 -27.34 54.36
CA PRO A 948 18.85 -27.01 55.07
C PRO A 948 18.85 -27.57 56.50
N THR A 949 18.27 -26.83 57.46
CA THR A 949 18.23 -27.27 58.87
C THR A 949 17.18 -28.36 59.14
N GLY A 950 16.19 -28.52 58.26
CA GLY A 950 15.20 -29.59 58.32
C GLY A 950 15.61 -30.87 57.57
N LYS A 951 14.72 -31.87 57.59
CA LYS A 951 14.96 -33.15 56.90
C LYS A 951 14.75 -33.00 55.41
N THR A 952 15.84 -33.00 54.65
CA THR A 952 15.80 -33.01 53.19
C THR A 952 15.15 -34.29 52.68
N LYS A 953 14.26 -34.15 51.70
CA LYS A 953 13.64 -35.27 50.99
C LYS A 953 13.76 -35.03 49.49
N ALA A 954 13.88 -36.10 48.72
CA ALA A 954 13.68 -36.02 47.28
C ALA A 954 12.20 -35.74 47.01
N TYR A 955 11.92 -34.61 46.37
CA TYR A 955 10.59 -34.17 45.99
C TYR A 955 10.54 -33.92 44.49
N GLU A 956 9.44 -34.34 43.89
CA GLU A 956 9.06 -33.98 42.53
C GLU A 956 7.84 -33.05 42.62
N GLY A 957 7.80 -32.05 41.76
CA GLY A 957 6.72 -31.08 41.70
C GLY A 957 6.81 -30.21 40.46
N TRP A 958 6.07 -29.12 40.49
CA TRP A 958 6.00 -28.15 39.43
C TRP A 958 6.31 -26.76 39.98
N ILE A 959 7.04 -25.97 39.21
CA ILE A 959 7.21 -24.55 39.43
C ILE A 959 6.16 -23.83 38.58
N LYS A 960 5.26 -23.08 39.20
CA LYS A 960 4.26 -22.25 38.54
C LYS A 960 4.70 -20.79 38.57
N LEU A 961 4.67 -20.14 37.41
CA LEU A 961 5.01 -18.73 37.24
C LEU A 961 3.73 -17.92 37.10
N ASP A 962 3.42 -17.13 38.11
CA ASP A 962 2.21 -16.31 38.20
C ASP A 962 2.54 -14.82 38.03
N ILE A 963 1.60 -14.01 37.59
CA ILE A 963 1.80 -12.55 37.41
C ILE A 963 1.14 -11.82 38.59
N ASP A 964 1.88 -10.92 39.25
CA ASP A 964 1.34 -10.08 40.32
C ASP A 964 0.53 -8.90 39.76
N GLU A 965 -0.78 -9.10 39.61
CA GLU A 965 -1.72 -8.06 39.14
C GLU A 965 -1.78 -6.81 40.07
N SER A 966 -1.18 -6.85 41.27
CA SER A 966 -1.23 -5.73 42.23
C SER A 966 -0.26 -4.58 41.92
N GLN A 967 0.69 -4.77 41.00
CA GLN A 967 1.70 -3.78 40.63
C GLN A 967 1.30 -2.89 39.42
N ASP A 968 0.26 -3.27 38.66
CA ASP A 968 -0.20 -2.56 37.45
C ASP A 968 -1.31 -1.50 37.69
N ASN A 969 -1.59 -1.13 38.96
CA ASN A 969 -2.62 -0.15 39.38
C ASN A 969 -2.09 1.20 39.93
#